data_AF-A0A7W0J8Y9-F1
#
_entry.id   AF-A0A7W0J8Y9-F1
#
_cell.length_a   1.000
_cell.length_b   1.000
_cell.length_c   1.000
_cell.angle_alpha   90.00
_cell.angle_beta   90.00
_cell.angle_gamma   90.00
#
_symmetry.space_group_name_H-M   'P 1'
#
loop_
_entity.id
_entity.type
_entity.pdbx_description
1 polymer ?
#
loop_
_entity_poly.entity_id
_entity_poly.type
_entity_poly.pdbx_seq_one_letter_code
_entity_poly.pdbx_strand_id
1 'polypeptide(L)'
;MNNLLKRLFLDSKLCRLQTYGRNLICISLILFLAGTVLVSCKSNLYTIPDTDSKTITVVMDNNYPPFAFLDSDGNMQGILIDRWKLWEEKTGIKVEITGMDWSQALQHMEAGEFDIIDTIFFSDSRAKIYDFSAPYQTIDVPIYFNNSISGITDAKSLEGFPVAVKKGDAVIDFLKSQGVDNLLEFDSYESIIKAAVNHEVIVFAMDKPPADYYLNRYNLQNNFNSTKPLYSGQFHRAVLKGNTALLAMIESGFGQIPKSEYLAIDRKWYGSPAINDKYVTYAGLLIAAGLLVFLFMIIWNQTLQANVRKKTKSLKESEQKFRGIFETSGIGISVANQKGQFVSGNPAILRILGYSAEEYSQLSINSISHPEDLDKNVELNRQMWAGVHDSFTLEKRNLHKNGRYIWGRVTSSIVRDDKGQPLFSFGLFEDISERKESEKVHNSIYKISQASNSSITLDELYLFIHNLLRELMPVDNFYIALYDPKDELLHFPFFIDQYEKSADPIAPGHGLTDFVLRGGKPLWATQQVFEQLLRSGEVELIGEKPVDWLGVPLIANDKVIGVMATQSYSSEIHFTQKDVELLAFVSTQVAQAIERKRAEIALVKSDSDLRALFSAMTDVILVLDNHGRYLKIMDTNTNLLYKPPVELIGKSLYDVFEKEKADFFLHHITSVLSSHNKVTFEYSLLIEEELLWFSAALTPVTEDSIIWVAHNITNRKQLEEARYASEKRYRNLFEDSPASLWEEDFSEAKNFLDDLKQKGVRDIKSYFLNQPDQIAECISRIKVIDVNKATLKLMHAQTKNELIGNINTLVNREAQYGFIEEFVIIAEGKYDFDWEGVNNTLDGETINVSMRWSVADEFKESLARVLVSVIDITRQKQSEESLEYRLRFENLLSQISSRFINLSSQEIDDEINLALKLVGQFEKVDRSYVFRIDLPNQTMSNTHEWCENGILPQIDSIQKMPVSATPWLFGNIEDQPLIVNRVSGLPAEAVLEKKIFESQEIKSLSIFPMRVNQKLVGFVGFDIVSAEREWKQDDIIMLQQFANILSNAFERARLQIELEERAIRDELTNALNRRGFTAFATIEYNRSLRFNRPVGLILFDMDHLKRVNDTFGHTAGDAIIQEIVKCSLKNIREIDLLGRWGGDEFVVLLPESDLELTALVAERLRKSIEEHAFSIEGNPIRITISVGVAMVSNYELTLDQLFDQADSALYNAKQSGRNCVSCFK
;
A
#
# COMPACT_ATOMS: atom_id res chain seq x y z
N MET A 1 4.28 84.30 29.87
CA MET A 1 4.20 85.13 28.64
C MET A 1 3.04 84.58 27.83
N ASN A 2 1.78 84.76 28.25
CA ASN A 2 1.07 86.00 28.57
C ASN A 2 0.68 86.76 27.28
N ASN A 3 -0.63 86.92 27.08
CA ASN A 3 -1.26 87.80 26.09
C ASN A 3 -1.07 87.42 24.60
N LEU A 4 -1.98 87.76 23.69
CA LEU A 4 -3.34 88.31 23.83
C LEU A 4 -4.16 87.54 22.75
N LEU A 5 -5.29 86.91 23.07
CA LEU A 5 -6.58 87.61 23.07
C LEU A 5 -6.76 88.41 21.75
N LYS A 6 -7.52 87.85 20.81
CA LYS A 6 -8.68 88.47 20.12
C LYS A 6 -8.92 87.83 18.75
N ARG A 7 -10.16 87.54 18.33
CA ARG A 7 -11.47 87.47 19.02
C ARG A 7 -12.48 86.90 17.99
N LEU A 8 -13.44 86.10 18.45
CA LEU A 8 -14.91 86.15 18.17
C LEU A 8 -15.41 86.35 16.70
N PHE A 9 -16.53 85.76 16.25
CA PHE A 9 -17.86 85.77 16.89
C PHE A 9 -18.89 84.86 16.16
N LEU A 10 -19.91 84.37 16.90
CA LEU A 10 -21.28 83.95 16.48
C LEU A 10 -21.40 82.77 15.47
N ASP A 11 -22.41 81.89 15.47
CA ASP A 11 -23.67 81.65 16.23
C ASP A 11 -23.83 80.11 16.39
N SER A 12 -24.31 79.46 17.46
CA SER A 12 -25.57 79.49 18.23
C SER A 12 -26.76 78.66 17.68
N LYS A 13 -27.38 77.85 18.57
CA LYS A 13 -28.60 76.99 18.42
C LYS A 13 -28.42 75.65 17.65
N LEU A 14 -29.00 74.50 18.05
CA LEU A 14 -29.86 74.06 19.17
C LEU A 14 -29.22 72.81 19.87
N CYS A 15 -29.25 72.56 21.19
CA CYS A 15 -30.40 72.33 22.11
C CYS A 15 -31.18 71.04 21.71
N ARG A 16 -31.11 69.89 22.40
CA ARG A 16 -31.51 69.49 23.79
C ARG A 16 -31.10 68.00 23.98
N LEU A 17 -31.00 67.35 25.16
CA LEU A 17 -31.14 67.69 26.59
C LEU A 17 -30.35 66.66 27.45
N GLN A 18 -29.84 67.15 28.58
CA GLN A 18 -29.55 66.57 29.91
C GLN A 18 -30.14 65.16 30.24
N THR A 19 -29.67 64.35 31.19
CA THR A 19 -29.14 64.66 32.55
C THR A 19 -28.49 63.44 33.25
N TYR A 20 -27.68 63.70 34.30
CA TYR A 20 -27.16 62.84 35.40
C TYR A 20 -25.79 62.15 35.18
N GLY A 21 -24.80 62.24 36.08
CA GLY A 21 -24.64 63.09 37.27
C GLY A 21 -24.81 62.40 38.64
N ARG A 22 -23.69 62.23 39.36
CA ARG A 22 -23.50 61.74 40.74
C ARG A 22 -23.58 60.22 40.99
N ASN A 23 -22.85 59.81 42.03
CA ASN A 23 -22.57 58.45 42.55
C ASN A 23 -21.54 57.67 41.70
N LEU A 24 -20.45 57.10 42.24
CA LEU A 24 -20.00 56.95 43.62
C LEU A 24 -18.63 57.61 43.89
N ILE A 25 -18.61 58.61 44.77
CA ILE A 25 -17.55 58.70 45.79
C ILE A 25 -18.03 57.76 46.90
N CYS A 26 -17.40 56.61 47.15
CA CYS A 26 -17.65 55.82 48.37
C CYS A 26 -16.69 54.64 48.68
N ILE A 27 -15.86 54.15 47.74
CA ILE A 27 -15.04 52.94 47.97
C ILE A 27 -13.54 53.26 47.92
N SER A 28 -13.08 54.06 48.89
CA SER A 28 -11.65 54.33 49.17
C SER A 28 -11.36 54.50 50.67
N LEU A 29 -12.24 53.94 51.51
CA LEU A 29 -12.19 53.92 52.97
C LEU A 29 -12.78 52.59 53.43
N ILE A 30 -12.22 51.98 54.49
CA ILE A 30 -12.54 50.63 55.02
C ILE A 30 -11.92 49.54 54.09
N LEU A 31 -10.84 48.81 54.42
CA LEU A 31 -10.21 48.50 55.72
C LEU A 31 -8.68 48.69 55.77
N PHE A 32 -8.23 49.24 56.89
CA PHE A 32 -6.88 49.16 57.46
C PHE A 32 -7.08 48.79 58.94
N LEU A 33 -6.16 48.04 59.58
CA LEU A 33 -6.31 47.38 60.91
C LEU A 33 -7.32 46.21 60.92
N ALA A 34 -7.19 45.11 61.69
CA ALA A 34 -6.17 44.54 62.60
C ALA A 34 -6.40 42.99 62.64
N GLY A 35 -5.63 42.10 63.28
CA GLY A 35 -4.47 42.23 64.17
C GLY A 35 -3.92 40.84 64.59
N THR A 36 -2.89 40.83 65.43
CA THR A 36 -2.18 39.62 65.95
C THR A 36 -2.91 38.93 67.11
N VAL A 37 -2.70 37.61 67.31
CA VAL A 37 -2.49 36.94 68.62
C VAL A 37 -1.93 35.51 68.42
N LEU A 38 -1.09 35.03 69.35
CA LEU A 38 -0.49 33.68 69.40
C LEU A 38 -1.34 32.69 70.23
N VAL A 39 -1.15 31.37 70.03
CA VAL A 39 -1.11 30.39 71.15
C VAL A 39 -0.02 29.32 70.88
N SER A 40 0.63 28.89 71.96
CA SER A 40 1.77 27.94 72.02
C SER A 40 1.33 26.47 72.11
N CYS A 41 2.22 25.51 71.82
CA CYS A 41 2.06 24.12 72.26
C CYS A 41 3.39 23.47 72.68
N LYS A 42 3.30 22.48 73.59
CA LYS A 42 4.40 21.97 74.43
C LYS A 42 5.17 20.80 73.80
N SER A 43 6.44 20.67 74.19
CA SER A 43 7.21 19.42 74.11
C SER A 43 7.10 18.63 75.42
N ASN A 44 6.81 17.33 75.34
CA ASN A 44 7.08 16.37 76.42
C ASN A 44 8.30 15.52 75.99
N LEU A 45 9.29 15.37 76.87
CA LEU A 45 10.34 14.36 76.72
C LEU A 45 9.90 13.04 77.34
N TYR A 46 10.31 11.93 76.72
CA TYR A 46 10.46 10.63 77.38
C TYR A 46 11.95 10.26 77.39
N THR A 47 12.43 9.76 78.54
CA THR A 47 13.79 9.27 78.74
C THR A 47 13.87 7.77 78.45
N ILE A 48 14.92 7.35 77.75
CA ILE A 48 15.28 5.93 77.56
C ILE A 48 16.29 5.52 78.66
N PRO A 49 16.16 4.34 79.28
CA PRO A 49 17.12 3.85 80.28
C PRO A 49 18.34 3.14 79.65
N ASP A 50 19.40 3.09 80.44
CA ASP A 50 20.74 2.56 80.12
C ASP A 50 20.79 1.02 80.18
N THR A 51 21.37 0.36 79.16
CA THR A 51 21.70 -1.08 79.17
C THR A 51 22.82 -1.42 78.18
N ASP A 52 23.75 -2.28 78.62
CA ASP A 52 24.93 -2.83 77.95
C ASP A 52 25.05 -2.68 76.42
N SER A 53 26.19 -2.17 75.97
CA SER A 53 26.53 -1.88 74.57
C SER A 53 26.62 -3.14 73.69
N LYS A 54 25.47 -3.67 73.27
CA LYS A 54 25.40 -4.52 72.08
C LYS A 54 25.87 -3.70 70.89
N THR A 55 26.93 -4.18 70.24
CA THR A 55 27.34 -3.70 68.92
C THR A 55 26.74 -4.64 67.89
N ILE A 56 26.15 -4.10 66.84
CA ILE A 56 25.57 -4.85 65.72
C ILE A 56 26.47 -4.66 64.52
N THR A 57 26.80 -5.76 63.85
CA THR A 57 27.64 -5.77 62.65
C THR A 57 26.78 -5.82 61.38
N VAL A 58 26.96 -4.86 60.47
CA VAL A 58 26.20 -4.75 59.22
C VAL A 58 27.15 -4.88 58.05
N VAL A 59 26.92 -5.85 57.16
CA VAL A 59 27.62 -5.96 55.89
C VAL A 59 26.76 -5.44 54.74
N MET A 60 27.37 -4.76 53.78
CA MET A 60 26.72 -4.26 52.58
C MET A 60 27.72 -4.12 51.43
N ASP A 61 27.21 -3.83 50.24
CA ASP A 61 28.03 -3.57 49.06
C ASP A 61 28.86 -2.28 49.21
N ASN A 62 30.11 -2.31 48.74
CA ASN A 62 31.02 -1.14 48.70
C ASN A 62 30.90 -0.32 47.40
N ASN A 63 30.03 -0.70 46.46
CA ASN A 63 30.00 -0.18 45.09
C ASN A 63 28.61 0.24 44.58
N TYR A 64 27.73 0.69 45.48
CA TYR A 64 26.32 1.02 45.19
C TYR A 64 25.95 2.50 45.42
N PRO A 65 26.46 3.45 44.61
CA PRO A 65 26.02 4.85 44.71
C PRO A 65 24.54 5.03 44.30
N PRO A 66 23.80 5.97 44.92
CA PRO A 66 24.17 6.83 46.05
C PRO A 66 23.93 6.19 47.44
N PHE A 67 23.61 4.89 47.51
CA PHE A 67 23.15 4.22 48.73
C PHE A 67 24.29 3.81 49.67
N ALA A 68 25.31 3.13 49.18
CA ALA A 68 26.48 2.66 49.92
C ALA A 68 27.67 2.50 48.97
N PHE A 69 28.70 3.34 49.10
CA PHE A 69 29.88 3.32 48.23
C PHE A 69 31.09 3.98 48.90
N LEU A 70 32.30 3.72 48.37
CA LEU A 70 33.53 4.32 48.89
C LEU A 70 33.72 5.78 48.42
N ASP A 71 34.26 6.62 49.30
CA ASP A 71 34.79 7.95 48.96
C ASP A 71 36.22 7.87 48.37
N SER A 72 36.82 9.02 48.07
CA SER A 72 38.19 9.09 47.53
C SER A 72 39.26 8.61 48.50
N ASP A 73 38.95 8.58 49.79
CA ASP A 73 39.87 8.27 50.88
C ASP A 73 39.66 6.82 51.39
N GLY A 74 38.74 6.07 50.76
CA GLY A 74 38.45 4.66 51.06
C GLY A 74 37.43 4.42 52.16
N ASN A 75 36.67 5.44 52.59
CA ASN A 75 35.65 5.28 53.63
C ASN A 75 34.25 5.03 53.02
N MET A 76 33.42 4.27 53.73
CA MET A 76 32.02 4.06 53.34
C MET A 76 31.18 5.33 53.54
N GLN A 77 30.49 5.72 52.47
CA GLN A 77 29.53 6.82 52.44
C GLN A 77 28.25 6.43 51.68
N GLY A 78 27.21 7.25 51.79
CA GLY A 78 25.93 7.08 51.07
C GLY A 78 24.71 7.21 51.98
N ILE A 79 23.53 7.15 51.36
CA ILE A 79 22.23 7.29 52.02
C ILE A 79 22.06 6.27 53.16
N LEU A 80 22.47 5.01 52.96
CA LEU A 80 22.30 3.96 53.97
C LEU A 80 23.27 4.11 55.13
N ILE A 81 24.49 4.61 54.88
CA ILE A 81 25.47 4.91 55.94
C ILE A 81 24.93 6.01 56.86
N ASP A 82 24.36 7.08 56.31
CA ASP A 82 23.70 8.12 57.12
C ASP A 82 22.45 7.60 57.84
N ARG A 83 21.64 6.73 57.20
CA ARG A 83 20.45 6.13 57.83
C ARG A 83 20.79 5.18 58.97
N TRP A 84 21.88 4.40 58.87
CA TRP A 84 22.35 3.53 59.96
C TRP A 84 22.95 4.31 61.12
N LYS A 85 23.71 5.39 60.85
CA LYS A 85 24.14 6.33 61.91
C LYS A 85 22.95 6.94 62.64
N LEU A 86 21.92 7.35 61.91
CA LEU A 86 20.69 7.86 62.52
C LEU A 86 19.93 6.79 63.32
N TRP A 87 19.97 5.52 62.89
CA TRP A 87 19.41 4.39 63.64
C TRP A 87 20.16 4.15 64.95
N GLU A 88 21.50 4.21 64.95
CA GLU A 88 22.34 4.18 66.16
C GLU A 88 22.01 5.35 67.09
N GLU A 89 21.88 6.58 66.57
CA GLU A 89 21.50 7.76 67.35
C GLU A 89 20.11 7.65 68.01
N LYS A 90 19.11 7.04 67.34
CA LYS A 90 17.76 6.86 67.92
C LYS A 90 17.70 5.73 68.94
N THR A 91 18.41 4.63 68.70
CA THR A 91 18.30 3.40 69.50
C THR A 91 19.31 3.33 70.64
N GLY A 92 20.44 4.03 70.54
CA GLY A 92 21.58 3.90 71.44
C GLY A 92 22.41 2.62 71.23
N ILE A 93 22.08 1.82 70.20
CA ILE A 93 22.76 0.56 69.88
C ILE A 93 23.84 0.85 68.83
N LYS A 94 25.10 0.53 69.15
CA LYS A 94 26.25 0.82 68.29
C LYS A 94 26.20 -0.03 67.01
N VAL A 95 26.46 0.57 65.84
CA VAL A 95 26.47 -0.14 64.55
C VAL A 95 27.85 -0.07 63.90
N GLU A 96 28.43 -1.23 63.58
CA GLU A 96 29.68 -1.35 62.84
C GLU A 96 29.39 -1.79 61.39
N ILE A 97 29.54 -0.86 60.46
CA ILE A 97 29.24 -1.06 59.04
C ILE A 97 30.51 -1.45 58.29
N THR A 98 30.49 -2.59 57.62
CA THR A 98 31.56 -3.04 56.72
C THR A 98 31.06 -3.08 55.28
N GLY A 99 31.72 -2.33 54.40
CA GLY A 99 31.51 -2.44 52.95
C GLY A 99 32.54 -3.38 52.35
N MET A 100 32.09 -4.35 51.55
CA MET A 100 32.96 -5.23 50.77
C MET A 100 32.29 -5.59 49.44
N ASP A 101 32.97 -6.35 48.58
CA ASP A 101 32.39 -6.79 47.32
C ASP A 101 31.18 -7.68 47.60
N TRP A 102 30.05 -7.43 46.93
CA TRP A 102 28.77 -8.08 47.23
C TRP A 102 28.80 -9.62 47.34
N SER A 103 29.59 -10.30 46.51
CA SER A 103 29.73 -11.76 46.59
C SER A 103 30.45 -12.23 47.86
N GLN A 104 31.40 -11.44 48.37
CA GLN A 104 32.04 -11.67 49.67
C GLN A 104 31.08 -11.33 50.81
N ALA A 105 30.33 -10.23 50.70
CA ALA A 105 29.33 -9.83 51.71
C ALA A 105 28.32 -10.95 51.99
N LEU A 106 27.80 -11.59 50.93
CA LEU A 106 26.96 -12.78 51.05
C LEU A 106 27.70 -13.94 51.73
N GLN A 107 28.91 -14.28 51.30
CA GLN A 107 29.68 -15.40 51.85
C GLN A 107 29.98 -15.23 53.36
N HIS A 108 30.41 -14.05 53.79
CA HIS A 108 30.70 -13.76 55.21
C HIS A 108 29.41 -13.69 56.05
N MET A 109 28.30 -13.23 55.48
CA MET A 109 26.99 -13.29 56.12
C MET A 109 26.51 -14.75 56.32
N GLU A 110 26.68 -15.62 55.31
CA GLU A 110 26.34 -17.06 55.42
C GLU A 110 27.24 -17.80 56.42
N ALA A 111 28.50 -17.38 56.55
CA ALA A 111 29.41 -17.87 57.59
C ALA A 111 29.04 -17.44 59.02
N GLY A 112 28.10 -16.49 59.17
CA GLY A 112 27.69 -15.93 60.46
C GLY A 112 28.68 -14.95 61.07
N GLU A 113 29.54 -14.34 60.24
CA GLU A 113 30.52 -13.32 60.68
C GLU A 113 29.90 -11.92 60.83
N PHE A 114 28.70 -11.71 60.28
CA PHE A 114 27.93 -10.48 60.39
C PHE A 114 26.50 -10.75 60.90
N ASP A 115 25.93 -9.82 61.65
CA ASP A 115 24.57 -9.92 62.19
C ASP A 115 23.49 -9.63 61.13
N ILE A 116 23.80 -8.72 60.18
CA ILE A 116 22.85 -8.15 59.21
C ILE A 116 23.52 -7.99 57.85
N ILE A 117 22.81 -8.33 56.78
CA ILE A 117 23.10 -7.86 55.42
C ILE A 117 22.04 -6.87 54.96
N ASP A 118 22.47 -5.70 54.47
CA ASP A 118 21.59 -4.67 53.89
C ASP A 118 21.67 -4.66 52.35
N THR A 119 20.76 -3.96 51.68
CA THR A 119 20.58 -3.92 50.20
C THR A 119 20.20 -5.26 49.53
N ILE A 120 19.94 -6.31 50.30
CA ILE A 120 19.64 -7.63 49.73
C ILE A 120 18.25 -7.66 49.07
N PHE A 121 18.20 -8.09 47.81
CA PHE A 121 16.93 -8.44 47.15
C PHE A 121 16.43 -9.81 47.62
N PHE A 122 15.12 -9.90 47.82
CA PHE A 122 14.42 -11.15 48.11
C PHE A 122 14.48 -12.12 46.91
N SER A 123 14.73 -13.40 47.19
CA SER A 123 14.58 -14.51 46.24
C SER A 123 14.23 -15.81 46.98
N ASP A 124 13.59 -16.77 46.30
CA ASP A 124 13.23 -18.07 46.89
C ASP A 124 14.45 -18.92 47.30
N SER A 125 15.62 -18.67 46.70
CA SER A 125 16.88 -19.27 47.14
C SER A 125 17.34 -18.68 48.47
N ARG A 126 17.35 -17.34 48.58
CA ARG A 126 17.81 -16.61 49.78
C ARG A 126 16.82 -16.69 50.95
N ALA A 127 15.53 -16.79 50.70
CA ALA A 127 14.49 -17.01 51.71
C ALA A 127 14.61 -18.34 52.47
N LYS A 128 15.47 -19.26 52.02
CA LYS A 128 15.82 -20.49 52.76
C LYS A 128 16.91 -20.25 53.81
N ILE A 129 17.74 -19.20 53.63
CA ILE A 129 18.95 -18.90 54.40
C ILE A 129 18.73 -17.72 55.37
N TYR A 130 17.88 -16.77 54.99
CA TYR A 130 17.63 -15.54 55.74
C TYR A 130 16.16 -15.28 56.07
N ASP A 131 15.93 -14.50 57.12
CA ASP A 131 14.67 -13.80 57.38
C ASP A 131 14.80 -12.32 56.97
N PHE A 132 13.78 -11.77 56.30
CA PHE A 132 13.81 -10.47 55.62
C PHE A 132 12.89 -9.44 56.29
N SER A 133 13.35 -8.19 56.38
CA SER A 133 12.53 -7.05 56.84
C SER A 133 11.45 -6.70 55.80
N ALA A 134 10.52 -5.83 56.18
CA ALA A 134 9.71 -5.09 55.21
C ALA A 134 10.62 -4.40 54.16
N PRO A 135 10.20 -4.35 52.88
CA PRO A 135 10.93 -3.64 51.83
C PRO A 135 10.91 -2.13 52.09
N TYR A 136 12.05 -1.46 51.93
CA TYR A 136 12.18 -0.04 52.25
C TYR A 136 12.57 0.86 51.06
N GLN A 137 12.94 0.27 49.92
CA GLN A 137 13.28 0.97 48.68
C GLN A 137 13.05 0.05 47.48
N THR A 138 12.45 0.55 46.40
CA THR A 138 12.37 -0.14 45.11
C THR A 138 13.48 0.36 44.18
N ILE A 139 14.06 -0.54 43.39
CA ILE A 139 15.15 -0.32 42.45
C ILE A 139 14.77 -0.93 41.10
N ASP A 140 14.90 -0.18 40.01
CA ASP A 140 14.66 -0.68 38.66
C ASP A 140 15.92 -1.27 38.03
N VAL A 141 15.78 -2.40 37.31
CA VAL A 141 16.90 -3.13 36.69
C VAL A 141 16.70 -3.24 35.16
N PRO A 142 17.12 -2.24 34.37
CA PRO A 142 17.05 -2.28 32.90
C PRO A 142 18.30 -2.91 32.25
N ILE A 143 18.19 -3.23 30.95
CA ILE A 143 19.35 -3.49 30.08
C ILE A 143 19.85 -2.16 29.55
N TYR A 144 21.16 -1.97 29.55
CA TYR A 144 21.85 -0.90 28.82
C TYR A 144 22.59 -1.49 27.61
N PHE A 145 22.49 -0.83 26.46
CA PHE A 145 23.14 -1.25 25.22
C PHE A 145 23.62 -0.05 24.43
N ASN A 146 24.75 -0.20 23.72
CA ASN A 146 25.35 0.89 22.95
C ASN A 146 24.39 1.41 21.86
N ASN A 147 24.36 2.72 21.61
CA ASN A 147 23.45 3.33 20.64
C ASN A 147 23.63 2.85 19.19
N SER A 148 24.76 2.20 18.87
CA SER A 148 24.96 1.55 17.56
C SER A 148 24.16 0.26 17.37
N ILE A 149 23.58 -0.30 18.44
CA ILE A 149 22.78 -1.52 18.42
C ILE A 149 21.30 -1.14 18.43
N SER A 150 20.53 -1.68 17.47
CA SER A 150 19.08 -1.54 17.39
C SER A 150 18.39 -2.88 17.60
N GLY A 151 17.24 -2.89 18.29
CA GLY A 151 16.39 -4.07 18.43
C GLY A 151 16.44 -4.77 19.79
N ILE A 152 17.27 -4.31 20.74
CA ILE A 152 17.23 -4.79 22.13
C ILE A 152 16.06 -4.11 22.85
N THR A 153 15.08 -4.90 23.27
CA THR A 153 13.85 -4.44 23.95
C THR A 153 13.55 -5.16 25.25
N ASP A 154 14.01 -6.40 25.40
CA ASP A 154 13.75 -7.28 26.55
C ASP A 154 14.85 -8.34 26.73
N ALA A 155 14.72 -9.23 27.73
CA ALA A 155 15.70 -10.27 28.01
C ALA A 155 15.86 -11.31 26.88
N LYS A 156 14.85 -11.55 26.03
CA LYS A 156 14.95 -12.51 24.91
C LYS A 156 15.78 -11.94 23.76
N SER A 157 15.68 -10.62 23.55
CA SER A 157 16.52 -9.91 22.55
C SER A 157 18.03 -9.90 22.87
N LEU A 158 18.45 -10.49 23.99
CA LEU A 158 19.86 -10.70 24.36
C LEU A 158 20.49 -11.97 23.79
N GLU A 159 19.73 -12.84 23.11
CA GLU A 159 20.24 -14.07 22.52
C GLU A 159 21.42 -13.80 21.57
N GLY A 160 22.57 -14.44 21.83
CA GLY A 160 23.82 -14.23 21.08
C GLY A 160 24.72 -13.08 21.56
N PHE A 161 24.23 -12.17 22.42
CA PHE A 161 25.08 -11.10 23.00
C PHE A 161 25.78 -11.57 24.28
N PRO A 162 27.06 -11.20 24.50
CA PRO A 162 27.68 -11.29 25.82
C PRO A 162 27.17 -10.14 26.70
N VAL A 163 26.55 -10.49 27.83
CA VAL A 163 25.90 -9.51 28.72
C VAL A 163 26.71 -9.36 29.99
N ALA A 164 27.26 -8.17 30.25
CA ALA A 164 27.97 -7.92 31.49
C ALA A 164 27.02 -7.73 32.67
N VAL A 165 27.33 -8.37 33.79
CA VAL A 165 26.53 -8.42 35.03
C VAL A 165 27.46 -8.44 36.23
N LYS A 166 26.98 -8.01 37.39
CA LYS A 166 27.78 -8.04 38.62
C LYS A 166 27.67 -9.40 39.32
N LYS A 167 28.81 -9.97 39.70
CA LYS A 167 28.93 -11.28 40.34
C LYS A 167 28.10 -11.37 41.63
N GLY A 168 27.25 -12.39 41.72
CA GLY A 168 26.33 -12.63 42.85
C GLY A 168 25.10 -11.72 42.90
N ASP A 169 24.88 -10.86 41.89
CA ASP A 169 23.67 -10.06 41.79
C ASP A 169 22.45 -10.89 41.34
N ALA A 170 21.26 -10.50 41.77
CA ALA A 170 20.00 -11.19 41.49
C ALA A 170 19.62 -11.19 40.00
N VAL A 171 20.16 -10.24 39.21
CA VAL A 171 19.96 -10.19 37.76
C VAL A 171 20.49 -11.45 37.05
N ILE A 172 21.49 -12.13 37.63
CA ILE A 172 22.06 -13.38 37.10
C ILE A 172 21.02 -14.50 37.12
N ASP A 173 20.35 -14.70 38.26
CA ASP A 173 19.31 -15.72 38.42
C ASP A 173 18.11 -15.42 37.49
N PHE A 174 17.74 -14.14 37.37
CA PHE A 174 16.69 -13.70 36.46
C PHE A 174 17.03 -13.99 34.99
N LEU A 175 18.21 -13.57 34.51
CA LEU A 175 18.62 -13.76 33.11
C LEU A 175 18.77 -15.25 32.75
N LYS A 176 19.33 -16.07 33.64
CA LYS A 176 19.38 -17.53 33.47
C LYS A 176 17.98 -18.15 33.41
N SER A 177 17.02 -17.67 34.21
CA SER A 177 15.63 -18.14 34.14
C SER A 177 14.94 -17.83 32.79
N GLN A 178 15.43 -16.82 32.06
CA GLN A 178 14.94 -16.44 30.73
C GLN A 178 15.73 -17.07 29.58
N GLY A 179 16.73 -17.92 29.86
CA GLY A 179 17.56 -18.61 28.87
C GLY A 179 18.78 -17.82 28.38
N VAL A 180 19.21 -16.78 29.11
CA VAL A 180 20.41 -15.99 28.77
C VAL A 180 21.62 -16.51 29.55
N ASP A 181 22.36 -17.43 28.94
CA ASP A 181 23.53 -18.09 29.57
C ASP A 181 24.88 -17.38 29.33
N ASN A 182 24.97 -16.50 28.31
CA ASN A 182 26.22 -15.83 27.91
C ASN A 182 26.52 -14.58 28.77
N LEU A 183 26.77 -14.80 30.06
CA LEU A 183 26.99 -13.74 31.03
C LEU A 183 28.49 -13.51 31.30
N LEU A 184 28.92 -12.25 31.24
CA LEU A 184 30.24 -11.80 31.68
C LEU A 184 30.13 -11.27 33.12
N GLU A 185 30.60 -12.04 34.09
CA GLU A 185 30.53 -11.66 35.51
C GLU A 185 31.72 -10.76 35.90
N PHE A 186 31.41 -9.58 36.46
CA PHE A 186 32.36 -8.59 36.97
C PHE A 186 32.24 -8.41 38.49
N ASP A 187 33.33 -8.09 39.18
CA ASP A 187 33.32 -7.96 40.64
C ASP A 187 32.56 -6.70 41.14
N SER A 188 32.49 -5.63 40.33
CA SER A 188 31.86 -4.36 40.71
C SER A 188 31.09 -3.67 39.56
N TYR A 189 30.08 -2.86 39.88
CA TYR A 189 29.37 -2.06 38.89
C TYR A 189 30.29 -1.05 38.20
N GLU A 190 31.23 -0.45 38.92
CA GLU A 190 32.22 0.45 38.32
C GLU A 190 33.12 -0.29 37.31
N SER A 191 33.48 -1.56 37.55
CA SER A 191 34.27 -2.34 36.59
C SER A 191 33.53 -2.65 35.29
N ILE A 192 32.21 -2.87 35.33
CA ILE A 192 31.37 -3.00 34.12
C ILE A 192 31.41 -1.69 33.30
N ILE A 193 31.23 -0.54 33.97
CA ILE A 193 31.26 0.76 33.28
C ILE A 193 32.67 1.09 32.76
N LYS A 194 33.75 0.72 33.46
CA LYS A 194 35.13 0.86 32.94
C LYS A 194 35.37 -0.01 31.70
N ALA A 195 34.87 -1.25 31.68
CA ALA A 195 34.91 -2.10 30.49
C ALA A 195 34.10 -1.49 29.33
N ALA A 196 32.97 -0.83 29.62
CA ALA A 196 32.19 -0.09 28.63
C ALA A 196 32.91 1.18 28.10
N VAL A 197 33.65 1.91 28.96
CA VAL A 197 34.55 3.01 28.54
C VAL A 197 35.64 2.50 27.60
N ASN A 198 36.21 1.32 27.86
CA ASN A 198 37.23 0.68 27.04
C ASN A 198 36.67 0.00 25.76
N HIS A 199 35.36 0.03 25.54
CA HIS A 199 34.65 -0.69 24.47
C HIS A 199 34.75 -2.23 24.52
N GLU A 200 35.14 -2.79 25.67
CA GLU A 200 35.17 -4.24 25.93
C GLU A 200 33.75 -4.80 26.18
N VAL A 201 32.83 -3.96 26.67
CA VAL A 201 31.43 -4.28 26.95
C VAL A 201 30.50 -3.31 26.22
N ILE A 202 29.57 -3.84 25.43
CA ILE A 202 28.59 -3.05 24.66
C ILE A 202 27.12 -3.31 25.07
N VAL A 203 26.87 -4.33 25.88
CA VAL A 203 25.56 -4.65 26.50
C VAL A 203 25.78 -5.09 27.95
N PHE A 204 25.02 -4.52 28.88
CA PHE A 204 25.09 -4.87 30.30
C PHE A 204 23.74 -4.71 31.00
N ALA A 205 23.48 -5.51 32.04
CA ALA A 205 22.29 -5.42 32.86
C ALA A 205 22.69 -5.12 34.31
N MET A 206 22.15 -4.05 34.88
CA MET A 206 22.53 -3.57 36.21
C MET A 206 21.46 -2.66 36.83
N ASP A 207 21.50 -2.53 38.14
CA ASP A 207 20.63 -1.62 38.89
C ASP A 207 20.76 -0.16 38.40
N LYS A 208 19.61 0.51 38.25
CA LYS A 208 19.56 1.85 37.67
C LYS A 208 20.32 2.95 38.44
N PRO A 209 20.24 3.06 39.78
CA PRO A 209 20.95 4.12 40.51
C PRO A 209 22.49 4.10 40.35
N PRO A 210 23.20 2.97 40.50
CA PRO A 210 24.63 2.94 40.24
C PRO A 210 24.94 3.12 38.74
N ALA A 211 24.08 2.66 37.82
CA ALA A 211 24.24 2.88 36.39
C ALA A 211 24.22 4.37 36.04
N ASP A 212 23.16 5.08 36.43
CA ASP A 212 22.98 6.51 36.15
C ASP A 212 24.12 7.34 36.78
N TYR A 213 24.58 6.97 37.99
CA TYR A 213 25.73 7.61 38.64
C TYR A 213 27.04 7.41 37.85
N TYR A 214 27.39 6.17 37.54
CA TYR A 214 28.67 5.88 36.88
C TYR A 214 28.69 6.29 35.41
N LEU A 215 27.59 6.11 34.66
CA LEU A 215 27.47 6.59 33.29
C LEU A 215 27.66 8.11 33.21
N ASN A 216 27.07 8.88 34.13
CA ASN A 216 27.26 10.33 34.21
C ASN A 216 28.70 10.69 34.63
N ARG A 217 29.25 10.02 35.66
CA ARG A 217 30.64 10.22 36.14
C ARG A 217 31.69 9.96 35.06
N TYR A 218 31.45 9.00 34.16
CA TYR A 218 32.32 8.65 33.04
C TYR A 218 31.91 9.29 31.69
N ASN A 219 30.92 10.20 31.67
CA ASN A 219 30.38 10.88 30.48
C ASN A 219 29.88 9.95 29.36
N LEU A 220 29.32 8.78 29.71
CA LEU A 220 28.76 7.78 28.79
C LEU A 220 27.23 7.81 28.65
N GLN A 221 26.53 8.71 29.35
CA GLN A 221 25.06 8.78 29.40
C GLN A 221 24.37 8.99 28.04
N ASN A 222 25.10 9.49 27.04
CA ASN A 222 24.59 9.67 25.66
C ASN A 222 25.01 8.55 24.71
N ASN A 223 25.80 7.56 25.17
CA ASN A 223 26.40 6.51 24.35
C ASN A 223 25.66 5.17 24.48
N PHE A 224 24.84 5.02 25.53
CA PHE A 224 24.07 3.82 25.84
C PHE A 224 22.58 4.17 26.01
N ASN A 225 21.74 3.41 25.31
CA ASN A 225 20.30 3.40 25.49
C ASN A 225 19.95 2.42 26.61
N SER A 226 18.83 2.64 27.30
CA SER A 226 18.29 1.72 28.30
C SER A 226 16.90 1.20 27.90
N THR A 227 16.64 -0.08 28.10
CA THR A 227 15.29 -0.65 27.97
C THR A 227 14.35 -0.14 29.08
N LYS A 228 13.08 -0.51 29.02
CA LYS A 228 12.25 -0.57 30.25
C LYS A 228 12.90 -1.55 31.26
N PRO A 229 12.66 -1.39 32.57
CA PRO A 229 13.19 -2.34 33.57
C PRO A 229 12.76 -3.77 33.25
N LEU A 230 13.68 -4.73 33.33
CA LEU A 230 13.39 -6.16 33.22
C LEU A 230 12.50 -6.61 34.39
N TYR A 231 12.82 -6.09 35.57
CA TYR A 231 12.05 -6.16 36.79
C TYR A 231 12.43 -4.97 37.69
N SER A 232 11.69 -4.81 38.79
CA SER A 232 12.05 -3.89 39.87
C SER A 232 12.34 -4.70 41.13
N GLY A 233 13.58 -4.68 41.61
CA GLY A 233 13.96 -5.29 42.89
C GLY A 233 13.54 -4.42 44.07
N GLN A 234 13.44 -5.02 45.26
CA GLN A 234 13.20 -4.31 46.51
C GLN A 234 14.36 -4.55 47.47
N PHE A 235 14.89 -3.48 48.07
CA PHE A 235 15.85 -3.61 49.16
C PHE A 235 15.15 -4.01 50.44
N HIS A 236 15.71 -5.04 51.07
CA HIS A 236 15.41 -5.48 52.41
C HIS A 236 16.69 -5.44 53.25
N ARG A 237 16.52 -5.50 54.57
CA ARG A 237 17.56 -5.97 55.49
C ARG A 237 17.28 -7.42 55.79
N ALA A 238 18.30 -8.24 55.89
CA ALA A 238 18.13 -9.64 56.25
C ALA A 238 19.11 -10.09 57.33
N VAL A 239 18.67 -11.07 58.11
CA VAL A 239 19.42 -11.72 59.18
C VAL A 239 19.42 -13.22 58.92
N LEU A 240 20.38 -13.97 59.48
CA LEU A 240 20.35 -15.43 59.39
C LEU A 240 19.04 -16.00 59.96
N LYS A 241 18.48 -16.98 59.24
CA LYS A 241 17.14 -17.50 59.48
C LYS A 241 16.96 -18.05 60.90
N GLY A 242 15.86 -17.65 61.54
CA GLY A 242 15.56 -17.92 62.94
C GLY A 242 15.90 -16.76 63.89
N ASN A 243 16.67 -15.75 63.46
CA ASN A 243 17.01 -14.59 64.30
C ASN A 243 15.94 -13.47 64.24
N THR A 244 14.67 -13.85 64.33
CA THR A 244 13.52 -12.95 64.21
C THR A 244 13.48 -11.86 65.29
N ALA A 245 14.11 -12.09 66.45
CA ALA A 245 14.24 -11.10 67.51
C ALA A 245 15.18 -9.94 67.12
N LEU A 246 16.30 -10.22 66.44
CA LEU A 246 17.17 -9.19 65.88
C LEU A 246 16.44 -8.42 64.77
N LEU A 247 15.72 -9.13 63.89
CA LEU A 247 14.97 -8.51 62.81
C LEU A 247 13.92 -7.51 63.31
N ALA A 248 13.10 -7.91 64.28
CA ALA A 248 12.08 -7.04 64.88
C ALA A 248 12.68 -5.82 65.60
N MET A 249 13.88 -5.95 66.19
CA MET A 249 14.60 -4.83 66.80
C MET A 249 15.07 -3.81 65.76
N ILE A 250 15.58 -4.28 64.61
CA ILE A 250 15.99 -3.43 63.48
C ILE A 250 14.79 -2.64 62.96
N GLU A 251 13.68 -3.31 62.67
CA GLU A 251 12.45 -2.68 62.17
C GLU A 251 11.88 -1.66 63.17
N SER A 252 11.86 -2.00 64.46
CA SER A 252 11.43 -1.08 65.52
C SER A 252 12.30 0.18 65.56
N GLY A 253 13.63 0.04 65.47
CA GLY A 253 14.54 1.19 65.46
C GLY A 253 14.38 2.09 64.22
N PHE A 254 14.21 1.52 63.02
CA PHE A 254 13.94 2.33 61.81
C PHE A 254 12.55 2.97 61.84
N GLY A 255 11.60 2.38 62.57
CA GLY A 255 10.28 2.95 62.86
C GLY A 255 10.30 4.13 63.84
N GLN A 256 11.37 4.31 64.63
CA GLN A 256 11.55 5.49 65.50
C GLN A 256 12.04 6.73 64.75
N ILE A 257 12.56 6.57 63.52
CA ILE A 257 13.07 7.69 62.71
C ILE A 257 11.90 8.43 62.04
N PRO A 258 11.67 9.73 62.34
CA PRO A 258 10.60 10.50 61.69
C PRO A 258 10.85 10.68 60.19
N LYS A 259 9.77 10.65 59.39
CA LYS A 259 9.83 10.86 57.92
C LYS A 259 10.54 12.16 57.51
N SER A 260 10.51 13.20 58.35
CA SER A 260 11.23 14.46 58.13
C SER A 260 12.75 14.31 58.12
N GLU A 261 13.30 13.35 58.88
CA GLU A 261 14.74 13.12 58.99
C GLU A 261 15.24 12.26 57.82
N TYR A 262 14.48 11.25 57.38
CA TYR A 262 14.69 10.58 56.09
C TYR A 262 14.75 11.59 54.93
N LEU A 263 13.76 12.49 54.86
CA LEU A 263 13.72 13.56 53.84
C LEU A 263 14.85 14.61 53.98
N ALA A 264 15.62 14.62 55.07
CA ALA A 264 16.81 15.45 55.21
C ALA A 264 18.06 14.74 54.65
N ILE A 265 18.21 13.44 54.94
CA ILE A 265 19.26 12.59 54.34
C ILE A 265 19.04 12.50 52.82
N ASP A 266 17.81 12.26 52.36
CA ASP A 266 17.52 12.15 50.93
C ASP A 266 17.82 13.47 50.20
N ARG A 267 17.54 14.63 50.81
CA ARG A 267 17.91 15.96 50.26
C ARG A 267 19.40 16.27 50.30
N LYS A 268 20.18 15.62 51.15
CA LYS A 268 21.65 15.70 51.16
C LYS A 268 22.24 14.97 49.95
N TRP A 269 21.72 13.79 49.61
CA TRP A 269 22.27 12.91 48.57
C TRP A 269 21.68 13.12 47.17
N TYR A 270 20.38 13.38 47.06
CA TYR A 270 19.72 13.71 45.78
C TYR A 270 19.69 15.22 45.48
N GLY A 271 20.15 16.04 46.43
CA GLY A 271 20.06 17.50 46.37
C GLY A 271 18.69 18.05 46.81
N SER A 272 18.65 19.37 47.04
CA SER A 272 17.40 20.10 47.28
C SER A 272 16.98 20.84 46.01
N PRO A 273 15.68 20.89 45.65
CA PRO A 273 15.22 21.82 44.63
C PRO A 273 15.57 23.25 45.07
N ALA A 274 16.11 24.04 44.15
CA ALA A 274 16.84 25.28 44.46
C ALA A 274 15.98 26.45 44.99
N ILE A 275 14.69 26.24 45.30
CA ILE A 275 13.78 27.28 45.77
C ILE A 275 12.92 26.76 46.93
N ASN A 276 12.91 27.53 48.02
CA ASN A 276 12.23 27.19 49.27
C ASN A 276 10.72 27.48 49.18
N ASP A 277 9.87 26.44 49.32
CA ASP A 277 8.43 26.49 49.03
C ASP A 277 7.66 27.67 49.64
N LYS A 278 8.02 28.13 50.84
CA LYS A 278 7.34 29.30 51.44
C LYS A 278 7.63 30.58 50.68
N TYR A 279 8.85 30.74 50.17
CA TYR A 279 9.19 31.86 49.29
C TYR A 279 8.66 31.63 47.87
N VAL A 280 8.55 30.39 47.38
CA VAL A 280 7.78 30.10 46.15
C VAL A 280 6.30 30.44 46.33
N THR A 281 5.73 30.27 47.52
CA THR A 281 4.33 30.60 47.81
C THR A 281 4.11 32.10 47.98
N TYR A 282 5.00 32.82 48.68
CA TYR A 282 4.88 34.28 48.81
C TYR A 282 5.29 35.04 47.55
N ALA A 283 6.36 34.62 46.87
CA ALA A 283 6.66 35.10 45.54
C ALA A 283 5.55 34.68 44.59
N GLY A 284 5.01 33.46 44.70
CA GLY A 284 3.88 32.96 43.92
C GLY A 284 2.57 33.73 44.17
N LEU A 285 2.33 34.26 45.37
CA LEU A 285 1.19 35.12 45.69
C LEU A 285 1.41 36.58 45.24
N LEU A 286 2.63 37.10 45.33
CA LEU A 286 2.97 38.43 44.77
C LEU A 286 3.06 38.40 43.24
N ILE A 287 3.50 37.28 42.67
CA ILE A 287 3.45 36.96 41.25
C ILE A 287 2.02 36.64 40.87
N ALA A 288 1.17 36.00 41.67
CA ALA A 288 -0.25 35.81 41.33
C ALA A 288 -1.04 37.10 41.44
N ALA A 289 -0.79 37.97 42.41
CA ALA A 289 -1.41 39.28 42.51
C ALA A 289 -0.87 40.24 41.43
N GLY A 290 0.45 40.23 41.21
CA GLY A 290 1.11 40.94 40.12
C GLY A 290 0.67 40.45 38.76
N LEU A 291 0.52 39.13 38.57
CA LEU A 291 -0.08 38.50 37.40
C LEU A 291 -1.58 38.75 37.35
N LEU A 292 -2.34 38.92 38.42
CA LEU A 292 -3.77 39.26 38.33
C LEU A 292 -3.95 40.72 37.92
N VAL A 293 -3.10 41.63 38.40
CA VAL A 293 -3.07 43.03 37.92
C VAL A 293 -2.51 43.11 36.50
N PHE A 294 -1.47 42.34 36.19
CA PHE A 294 -0.88 42.26 34.85
C PHE A 294 -1.76 41.50 33.87
N LEU A 295 -2.54 40.49 34.29
CA LEU A 295 -3.55 39.76 33.53
C LEU A 295 -4.82 40.59 33.42
N PHE A 296 -5.18 41.43 34.39
CA PHE A 296 -6.25 42.42 34.22
C PHE A 296 -5.83 43.52 33.25
N MET A 297 -4.61 44.05 33.37
CA MET A 297 -4.05 44.99 32.38
C MET A 297 -3.82 44.30 31.03
N ILE A 298 -3.46 43.02 30.98
CA ILE A 298 -3.34 42.23 29.75
C ILE A 298 -4.71 41.90 29.20
N ILE A 299 -5.74 41.59 29.98
CA ILE A 299 -7.10 41.34 29.48
C ILE A 299 -7.68 42.68 29.02
N TRP A 300 -7.50 43.78 29.74
CA TRP A 300 -7.92 45.10 29.26
C TRP A 300 -7.18 45.50 27.97
N ASN A 301 -5.85 45.38 27.95
CA ASN A 301 -5.03 45.67 26.79
C ASN A 301 -5.23 44.63 25.67
N GLN A 302 -5.57 43.37 25.94
CA GLN A 302 -5.89 42.34 24.96
C GLN A 302 -7.35 42.38 24.53
N THR A 303 -8.30 42.91 25.29
CA THR A 303 -9.67 43.13 24.79
C THR A 303 -9.69 44.39 23.93
N LEU A 304 -8.93 45.42 24.29
CA LEU A 304 -8.68 46.58 23.43
C LEU A 304 -7.84 46.18 22.19
N GLN A 305 -6.68 45.54 22.38
CA GLN A 305 -5.85 45.03 21.29
C GLN A 305 -6.47 43.85 20.57
N ALA A 306 -7.47 43.11 21.07
CA ALA A 306 -8.18 42.04 20.36
C ALA A 306 -9.59 42.39 19.91
N ASN A 307 -10.06 43.61 20.16
CA ASN A 307 -11.04 44.24 19.27
C ASN A 307 -10.34 44.87 18.06
N VAL A 308 -9.17 45.49 18.27
CA VAL A 308 -8.28 45.86 17.16
C VAL A 308 -7.82 44.58 16.43
N ARG A 309 -7.33 43.54 17.11
CA ARG A 309 -6.90 42.25 16.51
C ARG A 309 -8.03 41.30 16.10
N LYS A 310 -9.27 41.35 16.61
CA LYS A 310 -10.39 40.63 15.92
C LYS A 310 -10.62 41.17 14.50
N LYS A 311 -9.96 42.29 14.15
CA LYS A 311 -9.77 42.73 12.76
C LYS A 311 -8.32 42.57 12.29
N THR A 312 -7.30 43.07 12.98
CA THR A 312 -5.90 43.00 12.52
C THR A 312 -5.27 41.60 12.60
N LYS A 313 -5.72 40.72 13.49
CA LYS A 313 -5.29 39.30 13.61
C LYS A 313 -6.26 38.38 12.86
N SER A 314 -7.53 38.70 12.65
CA SER A 314 -8.29 38.01 11.60
C SER A 314 -7.66 38.26 10.21
N LEU A 315 -7.30 39.52 9.93
CA LEU A 315 -6.58 39.88 8.71
C LEU A 315 -5.16 39.31 8.70
N LYS A 316 -4.40 39.36 9.81
CA LYS A 316 -3.01 38.86 9.88
C LYS A 316 -2.90 37.35 10.11
N GLU A 317 -3.91 36.63 10.61
CA GLU A 317 -3.99 35.17 10.59
C GLU A 317 -4.47 34.69 9.23
N SER A 318 -5.38 35.41 8.56
CA SER A 318 -5.66 35.13 7.14
C SER A 318 -4.41 35.39 6.30
N GLU A 319 -3.71 36.52 6.50
CA GLU A 319 -2.44 36.83 5.83
C GLU A 319 -1.33 35.87 6.22
N GLN A 320 -1.15 35.48 7.50
CA GLN A 320 -0.11 34.53 7.93
C GLN A 320 -0.45 33.08 7.60
N LYS A 321 -1.73 32.70 7.49
CA LYS A 321 -2.15 31.38 7.02
C LYS A 321 -2.02 31.29 5.50
N PHE A 322 -2.41 32.34 4.77
CA PHE A 322 -2.16 32.45 3.33
C PHE A 322 -0.67 32.51 3.04
N ARG A 323 0.08 33.40 3.68
CA ARG A 323 1.55 33.52 3.59
C ARG A 323 2.25 32.24 4.03
N GLY A 324 1.77 31.57 5.07
CA GLY A 324 2.29 30.27 5.51
C GLY A 324 2.08 29.21 4.45
N ILE A 325 0.85 28.98 4.00
CA ILE A 325 0.53 28.04 2.91
C ILE A 325 1.31 28.39 1.64
N PHE A 326 1.43 29.67 1.31
CA PHE A 326 2.20 30.15 0.16
C PHE A 326 3.69 29.83 0.36
N GLU A 327 4.33 30.37 1.39
CA GLU A 327 5.78 30.27 1.64
C GLU A 327 6.26 28.85 1.99
N THR A 328 5.45 28.01 2.64
CA THR A 328 5.83 26.65 3.09
C THR A 328 5.23 25.50 2.27
N SER A 329 4.38 25.76 1.27
CA SER A 329 3.91 24.70 0.36
C SER A 329 5.09 24.10 -0.41
N GLY A 330 5.17 22.77 -0.45
CA GLY A 330 6.10 22.04 -1.33
C GLY A 330 5.70 22.10 -2.81
N ILE A 331 4.43 22.35 -3.10
CA ILE A 331 3.89 22.59 -4.44
C ILE A 331 4.14 24.06 -4.82
N GLY A 332 4.50 24.31 -6.08
CA GLY A 332 4.68 25.66 -6.61
C GLY A 332 3.35 26.42 -6.67
N ILE A 333 3.35 27.67 -6.23
CA ILE A 333 2.15 28.53 -6.22
C ILE A 333 2.50 29.86 -6.87
N SER A 334 1.68 30.29 -7.83
CA SER A 334 1.82 31.54 -8.58
C SER A 334 0.53 32.34 -8.58
N VAL A 335 0.66 33.66 -8.57
CA VAL A 335 -0.46 34.60 -8.77
C VAL A 335 -0.19 35.37 -10.05
N ALA A 336 -1.19 35.51 -10.92
CA ALA A 336 -1.06 36.24 -12.18
C ALA A 336 -2.24 37.20 -12.42
N ASN A 337 -1.98 38.24 -13.21
CA ASN A 337 -3.00 39.23 -13.60
C ASN A 337 -3.79 38.78 -14.84
N GLN A 338 -4.80 39.57 -15.25
CA GLN A 338 -5.63 39.30 -16.44
C GLN A 338 -4.84 39.15 -17.76
N LYS A 339 -3.63 39.72 -17.84
CA LYS A 339 -2.73 39.59 -19.01
C LYS A 339 -1.81 38.37 -18.92
N GLY A 340 -1.97 37.54 -17.89
CA GLY A 340 -1.13 36.36 -17.64
C GLY A 340 0.29 36.69 -17.18
N GLN A 341 0.56 37.91 -16.69
CA GLN A 341 1.86 38.26 -16.10
C GLN A 341 1.90 37.82 -14.64
N PHE A 342 3.00 37.24 -14.19
CA PHE A 342 3.15 36.80 -12.81
C PHE A 342 3.32 37.99 -11.86
N VAL A 343 2.46 38.06 -10.85
CA VAL A 343 2.49 39.08 -9.80
C VAL A 343 3.32 38.60 -8.59
N SER A 344 3.29 37.29 -8.31
CA SER A 344 4.05 36.67 -7.23
C SER A 344 4.21 35.16 -7.47
N GLY A 345 5.30 34.58 -7.00
CA GLY A 345 5.55 33.14 -6.95
C GLY A 345 6.11 32.75 -5.58
N ASN A 346 5.72 31.58 -5.07
CA ASN A 346 6.20 31.10 -3.78
C ASN A 346 7.62 30.48 -3.83
N PRO A 347 8.28 30.24 -2.68
CA PRO A 347 9.62 29.65 -2.63
C PRO A 347 9.74 28.26 -3.26
N ALA A 348 8.63 27.54 -3.47
CA ALA A 348 8.63 26.29 -4.23
C ALA A 348 8.69 26.55 -5.73
N ILE A 349 7.81 27.39 -6.32
CA ILE A 349 7.82 27.62 -7.78
C ILE A 349 9.12 28.29 -8.25
N LEU A 350 9.67 29.20 -7.44
CA LEU A 350 10.95 29.85 -7.71
C LEU A 350 12.11 28.85 -7.70
N ARG A 351 12.08 27.86 -6.80
CA ARG A 351 13.09 26.78 -6.72
C ARG A 351 12.91 25.76 -7.84
N ILE A 352 11.67 25.38 -8.16
CA ILE A 352 11.33 24.42 -9.21
C ILE A 352 11.71 24.97 -10.59
N LEU A 353 11.39 26.24 -10.90
CA LEU A 353 11.70 26.86 -12.20
C LEU A 353 13.04 27.63 -12.22
N GLY A 354 13.72 27.76 -11.09
CA GLY A 354 15.08 28.32 -10.97
C GLY A 354 15.19 29.85 -11.08
N TYR A 355 14.07 30.59 -11.16
CA TYR A 355 14.06 32.05 -11.25
C TYR A 355 14.12 32.73 -9.87
N SER A 356 14.74 33.90 -9.78
CA SER A 356 14.55 34.78 -8.63
C SER A 356 13.12 35.34 -8.61
N ALA A 357 12.65 35.82 -7.45
CA ALA A 357 11.32 36.45 -7.35
C ALA A 357 11.18 37.67 -8.28
N GLU A 358 12.27 38.44 -8.43
CA GLU A 358 12.33 39.62 -9.31
C GLU A 358 12.24 39.23 -10.79
N GLU A 359 13.02 38.23 -11.21
CA GLU A 359 12.97 37.68 -12.57
C GLU A 359 11.59 37.09 -12.88
N TYR A 360 11.04 36.28 -11.97
CA TYR A 360 9.75 35.62 -12.15
C TYR A 360 8.60 36.62 -12.32
N SER A 361 8.63 37.74 -11.58
CA SER A 361 7.64 38.82 -11.68
C SER A 361 7.62 39.56 -13.03
N GLN A 362 8.68 39.42 -13.85
CA GLN A 362 8.76 40.00 -15.19
C GLN A 362 8.29 39.03 -16.28
N LEU A 363 8.09 37.76 -15.94
CA LEU A 363 7.64 36.72 -16.84
C LEU A 363 6.11 36.66 -16.94
N SER A 364 5.64 35.97 -17.97
CA SER A 364 4.24 35.63 -18.18
C SER A 364 4.04 34.13 -18.30
N ILE A 365 2.81 33.68 -18.02
CA ILE A 365 2.33 32.31 -18.25
C ILE A 365 2.69 31.85 -19.67
N ASN A 366 2.60 32.74 -20.65
CA ASN A 366 2.88 32.45 -22.06
C ASN A 366 4.38 32.34 -22.33
N SER A 367 5.21 33.27 -21.82
CA SER A 367 6.66 33.27 -22.07
C SER A 367 7.41 32.11 -21.41
N ILE A 368 6.82 31.47 -20.40
CA ILE A 368 7.39 30.24 -19.83
C ILE A 368 6.76 28.96 -20.39
N SER A 369 5.72 29.02 -21.22
CA SER A 369 5.12 27.80 -21.80
C SER A 369 5.90 27.34 -23.02
N HIS A 370 6.06 26.02 -23.18
CA HIS A 370 6.61 25.45 -24.42
C HIS A 370 5.72 25.83 -25.63
N PRO A 371 6.28 26.12 -26.83
CA PRO A 371 5.50 26.58 -27.98
C PRO A 371 4.32 25.68 -28.36
N GLU A 372 4.51 24.36 -28.36
CA GLU A 372 3.46 23.37 -28.65
C GLU A 372 2.33 23.36 -27.61
N ASP A 373 2.62 23.74 -26.36
CA ASP A 373 1.65 23.73 -25.26
C ASP A 373 0.95 25.10 -25.12
N LEU A 374 1.41 26.11 -25.86
CA LEU A 374 1.02 27.52 -25.70
C LEU A 374 -0.44 27.76 -26.11
N ASP A 375 -0.86 27.32 -27.30
CA ASP A 375 -2.20 27.63 -27.83
C ASP A 375 -3.30 27.08 -26.92
N LYS A 376 -3.14 25.83 -26.47
CA LYS A 376 -4.08 25.18 -25.52
C LYS A 376 -4.13 25.90 -24.19
N ASN A 377 -2.98 26.34 -23.66
CA ASN A 377 -2.89 27.09 -22.41
C ASN A 377 -3.50 28.51 -22.53
N VAL A 378 -3.32 29.19 -23.68
CA VAL A 378 -3.91 30.51 -23.95
C VAL A 378 -5.42 30.43 -24.04
N GLU A 379 -5.96 29.42 -24.73
CA GLU A 379 -7.41 29.24 -24.86
C GLU A 379 -8.08 28.89 -23.53
N LEU A 380 -7.50 27.97 -22.74
CA LEU A 380 -8.03 27.64 -21.41
C LEU A 380 -7.99 28.85 -20.45
N ASN A 381 -6.93 29.66 -20.47
CA ASN A 381 -6.90 30.92 -19.73
C ASN A 381 -7.99 31.89 -20.22
N ARG A 382 -8.18 32.04 -21.53
CA ARG A 382 -9.22 32.93 -22.11
C ARG A 382 -10.62 32.52 -21.64
N GLN A 383 -10.94 31.23 -21.70
CA GLN A 383 -12.22 30.67 -21.26
C GLN A 383 -12.45 30.88 -19.75
N MET A 384 -11.39 30.72 -18.94
CA MET A 384 -11.45 30.97 -17.50
C MET A 384 -11.74 32.45 -17.18
N TRP A 385 -11.00 33.39 -17.80
CA TRP A 385 -11.23 34.82 -17.62
C TRP A 385 -12.55 35.32 -18.21
N ALA A 386 -13.12 34.62 -19.19
CA ALA A 386 -14.47 34.86 -19.72
C ALA A 386 -15.60 34.29 -18.84
N GLY A 387 -15.28 33.48 -17.82
CA GLY A 387 -16.26 32.85 -16.93
C GLY A 387 -16.96 31.62 -17.51
N VAL A 388 -16.38 30.97 -18.51
CA VAL A 388 -16.85 29.67 -19.03
C VAL A 388 -16.53 28.56 -18.02
N HIS A 389 -15.38 28.65 -17.36
CA HIS A 389 -14.91 27.77 -16.29
C HIS A 389 -14.27 28.60 -15.18
N ASP A 390 -14.46 28.25 -13.89
CA ASP A 390 -13.78 28.95 -12.79
C ASP A 390 -12.36 28.41 -12.53
N SER A 391 -12.01 27.25 -13.08
CA SER A 391 -10.66 26.69 -13.07
C SER A 391 -10.41 25.71 -14.23
N PHE A 392 -9.14 25.40 -14.50
CA PHE A 392 -8.71 24.33 -15.40
C PHE A 392 -7.40 23.69 -14.91
N THR A 393 -7.11 22.46 -15.34
CA THR A 393 -5.83 21.78 -15.12
C THR A 393 -5.24 21.31 -16.44
N LEU A 394 -3.92 21.50 -16.61
CA LEU A 394 -3.17 21.10 -17.81
C LEU A 394 -1.78 20.60 -17.43
N GLU A 395 -1.39 19.41 -17.89
CA GLU A 395 0.03 18.99 -17.92
C GLU A 395 0.71 19.66 -19.11
N LYS A 396 1.76 20.44 -18.86
CA LYS A 396 2.53 21.14 -19.90
C LYS A 396 4.00 21.33 -19.50
N ARG A 397 4.85 21.57 -20.49
CA ARG A 397 6.27 21.92 -20.32
C ARG A 397 6.41 23.41 -20.01
N ASN A 398 7.19 23.71 -18.98
CA ASN A 398 7.47 25.08 -18.56
C ASN A 398 8.99 25.34 -18.53
N LEU A 399 9.41 26.50 -19.03
CA LEU A 399 10.82 26.86 -19.22
C LEU A 399 11.48 27.22 -17.89
N HIS A 400 12.47 26.43 -17.48
CA HIS A 400 13.35 26.69 -16.34
C HIS A 400 14.47 27.68 -16.72
N LYS A 401 14.99 28.45 -15.75
CA LYS A 401 15.98 29.51 -15.98
C LYS A 401 17.22 29.11 -16.77
N ASN A 402 17.69 27.87 -16.63
CA ASN A 402 18.85 27.35 -17.37
C ASN A 402 18.54 26.92 -18.83
N GLY A 403 17.33 27.15 -19.34
CA GLY A 403 16.93 26.82 -20.71
C GLY A 403 16.28 25.46 -20.91
N ARG A 404 16.29 24.56 -19.91
CA ARG A 404 15.57 23.27 -20.01
C ARG A 404 14.06 23.45 -19.75
N TYR A 405 13.27 22.50 -20.22
CA TYR A 405 11.84 22.42 -19.87
C TYR A 405 11.61 21.45 -18.71
N ILE A 406 10.68 21.81 -17.83
CA ILE A 406 10.21 21.02 -16.69
C ILE A 406 8.73 20.67 -16.93
N TRP A 407 8.34 19.42 -16.70
CA TRP A 407 6.95 19.01 -16.81
C TRP A 407 6.19 19.44 -15.56
N GLY A 408 5.24 20.36 -15.74
CA GLY A 408 4.38 20.84 -14.67
C GLY A 408 2.93 20.42 -14.91
N ARG A 409 2.27 19.83 -13.91
CA ARG A 409 0.81 19.84 -13.85
C ARG A 409 0.39 21.19 -13.28
N VAL A 410 -0.23 22.01 -14.14
CA VAL A 410 -0.61 23.38 -13.81
C VAL A 410 -2.14 23.46 -13.67
N THR A 411 -2.61 23.72 -12.45
CA THR A 411 -4.02 24.01 -12.17
C THR A 411 -4.17 25.51 -11.97
N SER A 412 -4.99 26.17 -12.79
CA SER A 412 -5.28 27.61 -12.65
C SER A 412 -6.73 27.83 -12.28
N SER A 413 -6.98 28.70 -11.31
CA SER A 413 -8.32 29.08 -10.84
C SER A 413 -8.45 30.61 -10.76
N ILE A 414 -9.67 31.13 -10.92
CA ILE A 414 -9.93 32.57 -10.89
C ILE A 414 -10.46 33.02 -9.53
N VAL A 415 -9.88 34.07 -8.96
CA VAL A 415 -10.35 34.69 -7.71
C VAL A 415 -11.17 35.93 -8.04
N ARG A 416 -12.38 36.03 -7.46
CA ARG A 416 -13.36 37.10 -7.71
C ARG A 416 -13.58 37.94 -6.46
N ASP A 417 -14.05 39.18 -6.62
CA ASP A 417 -14.45 40.06 -5.52
C ASP A 417 -15.88 39.76 -5.01
N ASP A 418 -16.31 40.45 -3.94
CA ASP A 418 -17.65 40.35 -3.35
C ASP A 418 -18.80 40.73 -4.32
N LYS A 419 -18.47 41.21 -5.53
CA LYS A 419 -19.41 41.58 -6.61
C LYS A 419 -19.29 40.63 -7.82
N GLY A 420 -18.49 39.57 -7.72
CA GLY A 420 -18.26 38.56 -8.77
C GLY A 420 -17.25 38.94 -9.84
N GLN A 421 -16.58 40.10 -9.75
CA GLN A 421 -15.60 40.53 -10.75
C GLN A 421 -14.24 39.85 -10.55
N PRO A 422 -13.59 39.35 -11.62
CA PRO A 422 -12.24 38.78 -11.54
C PRO A 422 -11.19 39.75 -10.99
N LEU A 423 -10.42 39.32 -9.98
CA LEU A 423 -9.31 40.07 -9.39
C LEU A 423 -7.95 39.59 -9.91
N PHE A 424 -7.67 38.29 -9.79
CA PHE A 424 -6.43 37.65 -10.21
C PHE A 424 -6.64 36.15 -10.47
N SER A 425 -5.74 35.53 -11.22
CA SER A 425 -5.68 34.06 -11.32
C SER A 425 -4.64 33.50 -10.34
N PHE A 426 -4.98 32.37 -9.74
CA PHE A 426 -4.17 31.62 -8.80
C PHE A 426 -3.80 30.28 -9.43
N GLY A 427 -2.50 30.02 -9.58
CA GLY A 427 -1.96 28.83 -10.24
C GLY A 427 -1.20 27.94 -9.27
N LEU A 428 -1.55 26.66 -9.22
CA LEU A 428 -0.75 25.59 -8.61
C LEU A 428 0.10 24.91 -9.68
N PHE A 429 1.32 24.55 -9.31
CA PHE A 429 2.31 23.87 -10.14
C PHE A 429 2.89 22.69 -9.36
N GLU A 430 2.54 21.49 -9.78
CA GLU A 430 3.17 20.25 -9.34
C GLU A 430 4.24 19.86 -10.36
N ASP A 431 5.49 19.69 -9.94
CA ASP A 431 6.54 19.14 -10.80
C ASP A 431 6.29 17.63 -10.95
N ILE A 432 6.01 17.21 -12.18
CA ILE A 432 5.75 15.81 -12.54
C ILE A 432 6.87 15.24 -13.41
N SER A 433 8.03 15.89 -13.46
CA SER A 433 9.15 15.49 -14.34
C SER A 433 9.65 14.09 -14.02
N GLU A 434 9.86 13.74 -12.75
CA GLU A 434 10.26 12.39 -12.33
C GLU A 434 9.22 11.32 -12.73
N ARG A 435 7.93 11.65 -12.62
CA ARG A 435 6.85 10.78 -13.10
C ARG A 435 6.90 10.62 -14.62
N LYS A 436 7.12 11.69 -15.39
CA LYS A 436 7.22 11.64 -16.86
C LYS A 436 8.47 10.92 -17.34
N GLU A 437 9.59 11.03 -16.61
CA GLU A 437 10.80 10.25 -16.85
C GLU A 437 10.56 8.76 -16.55
N SER A 438 9.92 8.43 -15.44
CA SER A 438 9.54 7.04 -15.12
C SER A 438 8.54 6.45 -16.16
N GLU A 439 7.53 7.22 -16.57
CA GLU A 439 6.63 6.86 -17.67
C GLU A 439 7.41 6.65 -18.99
N LYS A 440 8.45 7.45 -19.29
CA LYS A 440 9.30 7.26 -20.48
C LYS A 440 10.16 6.00 -20.36
N VAL A 441 10.85 5.79 -19.24
CA VAL A 441 11.73 4.62 -19.00
C VAL A 441 10.93 3.32 -19.09
N HIS A 442 9.75 3.25 -18.46
CA HIS A 442 8.91 2.05 -18.47
C HIS A 442 8.39 1.74 -19.89
N ASN A 443 7.97 2.75 -20.65
CA ASN A 443 7.58 2.59 -22.06
C ASN A 443 8.76 2.16 -22.96
N SER A 444 9.97 2.65 -22.69
CA SER A 444 11.17 2.23 -23.43
C SER A 444 11.57 0.79 -23.12
N ILE A 445 11.51 0.36 -21.86
CA ILE A 445 11.70 -1.03 -21.42
C ILE A 445 10.70 -1.96 -22.13
N TYR A 446 9.42 -1.58 -22.18
CA TYR A 446 8.38 -2.32 -22.89
C TYR A 446 8.69 -2.49 -24.38
N LYS A 447 9.15 -1.42 -25.05
CA LYS A 447 9.60 -1.46 -26.46
C LYS A 447 10.81 -2.37 -26.68
N ILE A 448 11.80 -2.38 -25.77
CA ILE A 448 12.96 -3.30 -25.85
C ILE A 448 12.47 -4.76 -25.81
N SER A 449 11.56 -5.09 -24.89
CA SER A 449 11.04 -6.46 -24.75
C SER A 449 10.16 -6.88 -25.93
N GLN A 450 9.35 -5.97 -26.49
CA GLN A 450 8.62 -6.23 -27.75
C GLN A 450 9.57 -6.45 -28.94
N ALA A 451 10.54 -5.56 -29.15
CA ALA A 451 11.49 -5.69 -30.26
C ALA A 451 12.33 -6.98 -30.16
N SER A 452 12.77 -7.32 -28.95
CA SER A 452 13.48 -8.57 -28.64
C SER A 452 12.63 -9.83 -28.86
N ASN A 453 11.31 -9.71 -29.04
CA ASN A 453 10.39 -10.80 -29.36
C ASN A 453 9.78 -10.70 -30.77
N SER A 454 10.22 -9.74 -31.58
CA SER A 454 9.79 -9.57 -32.98
C SER A 454 10.67 -10.36 -33.96
N SER A 455 10.16 -10.57 -35.18
CA SER A 455 10.82 -11.35 -36.25
C SER A 455 11.92 -10.59 -37.01
N ILE A 456 12.66 -9.70 -36.33
CA ILE A 456 13.75 -8.91 -36.93
C ILE A 456 15.08 -9.68 -36.93
N THR A 457 16.03 -9.23 -37.76
CA THR A 457 17.39 -9.79 -37.80
C THR A 457 18.24 -9.31 -36.60
N LEU A 458 19.36 -9.99 -36.31
CA LEU A 458 20.25 -9.59 -35.21
C LEU A 458 20.87 -8.20 -35.43
N ASP A 459 21.21 -7.85 -36.67
CA ASP A 459 21.83 -6.57 -37.00
C ASP A 459 20.84 -5.40 -36.83
N GLU A 460 19.59 -5.59 -37.26
CA GLU A 460 18.48 -4.65 -37.01
C GLU A 460 18.19 -4.52 -35.51
N LEU A 461 18.23 -5.63 -34.76
CA LEU A 461 18.05 -5.64 -33.31
C LEU A 461 19.16 -4.83 -32.61
N TYR A 462 20.44 -5.02 -32.95
CA TYR A 462 21.55 -4.26 -32.37
C TYR A 462 21.44 -2.76 -32.65
N LEU A 463 21.10 -2.38 -33.89
CA LEU A 463 20.88 -0.99 -34.26
C LEU A 463 19.68 -0.37 -33.54
N PHE A 464 18.60 -1.13 -33.35
CA PHE A 464 17.44 -0.70 -32.57
C PHE A 464 17.80 -0.47 -31.09
N ILE A 465 18.52 -1.41 -30.47
CA ILE A 465 18.98 -1.31 -29.07
C ILE A 465 19.88 -0.09 -28.89
N HIS A 466 20.83 0.15 -29.78
CA HIS A 466 21.74 1.30 -29.70
C HIS A 466 20.98 2.63 -29.77
N ASN A 467 20.08 2.78 -30.75
CA ASN A 467 19.26 3.99 -30.88
C ASN A 467 18.36 4.22 -29.66
N LEU A 468 17.80 3.16 -29.08
CA LEU A 468 16.93 3.25 -27.91
C LEU A 468 17.73 3.54 -26.62
N LEU A 469 18.90 2.93 -26.42
CA LEU A 469 19.80 3.26 -25.32
C LEU A 469 20.31 4.71 -25.40
N ARG A 470 20.59 5.22 -26.61
CA ARG A 470 21.00 6.63 -26.84
C ARG A 470 19.94 7.65 -26.39
N GLU A 471 18.67 7.27 -26.32
CA GLU A 471 17.60 8.12 -25.77
C GLU A 471 17.54 8.15 -24.23
N LEU A 472 18.27 7.27 -23.56
CA LEU A 472 18.18 7.02 -22.10
C LEU A 472 19.50 7.24 -21.36
N MET A 473 20.64 6.93 -21.98
CA MET A 473 21.98 6.99 -21.39
C MET A 473 23.04 7.35 -22.46
N PRO A 474 24.18 7.95 -22.08
CA PRO A 474 25.21 8.38 -23.03
C PRO A 474 26.00 7.19 -23.61
N VAL A 475 25.55 6.67 -24.75
CA VAL A 475 26.14 5.50 -25.47
C VAL A 475 26.71 5.89 -26.84
N ASP A 476 27.43 7.02 -26.89
CA ASP A 476 28.07 7.48 -28.14
C ASP A 476 29.26 6.62 -28.56
N ASN A 477 29.88 5.91 -27.61
CA ASN A 477 30.74 4.76 -27.88
C ASN A 477 30.05 3.53 -27.29
N PHE A 478 29.72 2.54 -28.11
CA PHE A 478 28.96 1.36 -27.71
C PHE A 478 29.30 0.16 -28.57
N TYR A 479 29.51 -0.99 -27.93
CA TYR A 479 29.78 -2.23 -28.63
C TYR A 479 29.18 -3.47 -27.94
N ILE A 480 28.96 -4.48 -28.76
CA ILE A 480 28.61 -5.85 -28.35
C ILE A 480 29.75 -6.73 -28.81
N ALA A 481 30.43 -7.36 -27.86
CA ALA A 481 31.48 -8.35 -28.09
C ALA A 481 30.95 -9.75 -27.77
N LEU A 482 30.97 -10.67 -28.73
CA LEU A 482 30.52 -12.05 -28.57
C LEU A 482 31.71 -12.99 -28.64
N TYR A 483 31.83 -13.91 -27.68
CA TYR A 483 32.85 -14.94 -27.72
C TYR A 483 32.36 -16.12 -28.59
N ASP A 484 33.17 -16.57 -29.55
CA ASP A 484 32.95 -17.85 -30.25
C ASP A 484 33.99 -18.88 -29.76
N PRO A 485 33.55 -19.96 -29.07
CA PRO A 485 34.44 -21.03 -28.64
C PRO A 485 35.09 -21.84 -29.77
N LYS A 486 34.75 -21.62 -31.05
CA LYS A 486 35.28 -22.38 -32.18
C LYS A 486 36.59 -21.86 -32.74
N ASP A 487 36.75 -20.53 -32.77
CA ASP A 487 37.99 -19.87 -33.18
C ASP A 487 38.73 -19.22 -32.00
N GLU A 488 38.13 -19.27 -30.80
CA GLU A 488 38.65 -18.70 -29.55
C GLU A 488 38.80 -17.17 -29.60
N LEU A 489 37.98 -16.50 -30.42
CA LEU A 489 37.99 -15.04 -30.59
C LEU A 489 36.75 -14.35 -30.00
N LEU A 490 36.94 -13.10 -29.58
CA LEU A 490 35.89 -12.11 -29.37
C LEU A 490 35.61 -11.40 -30.70
N HIS A 491 34.39 -11.56 -31.19
CA HIS A 491 33.87 -10.91 -32.39
C HIS A 491 33.03 -9.70 -32.00
N PHE A 492 33.09 -8.61 -32.79
CA PHE A 492 32.36 -7.37 -32.52
C PHE A 492 31.25 -7.12 -33.57
N PRO A 493 30.14 -7.87 -33.54
CA PRO A 493 29.05 -7.71 -34.53
C PRO A 493 28.37 -6.33 -34.49
N PHE A 494 28.51 -5.59 -33.39
CA PHE A 494 28.12 -4.18 -33.33
C PHE A 494 29.20 -3.39 -32.60
N PHE A 495 29.73 -2.35 -33.26
CA PHE A 495 30.81 -1.52 -32.72
C PHE A 495 30.69 -0.10 -33.27
N ILE A 496 30.57 0.87 -32.36
CA ILE A 496 30.60 2.31 -32.65
C ILE A 496 31.53 2.96 -31.62
N ASP A 497 32.55 3.66 -32.08
CA ASP A 497 33.48 4.42 -31.25
C ASP A 497 33.93 5.71 -31.97
N GLN A 498 34.33 6.72 -31.19
CA GLN A 498 34.76 8.04 -31.66
C GLN A 498 36.19 8.05 -32.22
N TYR A 499 37.05 7.13 -31.78
CA TYR A 499 38.45 7.03 -32.16
C TYR A 499 38.72 5.81 -33.06
N GLU A 500 38.01 4.70 -32.82
CA GLU A 500 38.14 3.46 -33.61
C GLU A 500 36.95 3.27 -34.59
N LYS A 501 37.24 2.96 -35.86
CA LYS A 501 36.21 2.84 -36.91
C LYS A 501 35.55 1.46 -37.01
N SER A 502 36.22 0.44 -36.49
CA SER A 502 35.80 -0.97 -36.51
C SER A 502 36.77 -1.77 -35.66
N ALA A 503 36.27 -2.73 -34.88
CA ALA A 503 37.10 -3.68 -34.15
C ALA A 503 37.20 -5.00 -34.93
N ASP A 504 38.42 -5.39 -35.29
CA ASP A 504 38.71 -6.74 -35.80
C ASP A 504 38.50 -7.79 -34.68
N PRO A 505 38.20 -9.06 -35.00
CA PRO A 505 38.13 -10.11 -33.98
C PRO A 505 39.47 -10.31 -33.25
N ILE A 506 39.44 -10.33 -31.91
CA ILE A 506 40.63 -10.44 -31.06
C ILE A 506 40.58 -11.67 -30.16
N ALA A 507 41.73 -12.28 -29.85
CA ALA A 507 41.80 -13.30 -28.82
C ALA A 507 41.56 -12.68 -27.43
N PRO A 508 40.79 -13.31 -26.52
CA PRO A 508 40.57 -12.81 -25.17
C PRO A 508 41.89 -12.56 -24.42
N GLY A 509 42.06 -11.34 -23.93
CA GLY A 509 43.28 -10.88 -23.27
C GLY A 509 43.06 -10.54 -21.80
N HIS A 510 43.70 -9.46 -21.34
CA HIS A 510 43.48 -8.89 -20.01
C HIS A 510 42.74 -7.53 -20.08
N GLY A 511 41.97 -7.23 -21.12
CA GLY A 511 41.17 -6.00 -21.18
C GLY A 511 40.00 -5.96 -20.20
N LEU A 512 39.34 -4.79 -20.11
CA LEU A 512 38.10 -4.60 -19.34
C LEU A 512 36.97 -5.52 -19.81
N THR A 513 36.84 -5.71 -21.12
CA THR A 513 35.90 -6.67 -21.74
C THR A 513 36.17 -8.09 -21.26
N ASP A 514 37.44 -8.52 -21.24
CA ASP A 514 37.83 -9.86 -20.79
C ASP A 514 37.59 -10.05 -19.29
N PHE A 515 37.74 -8.98 -18.49
CA PHE A 515 37.44 -9.02 -17.06
C PHE A 515 35.97 -9.29 -16.80
N VAL A 516 35.06 -8.61 -17.51
CA VAL A 516 33.61 -8.87 -17.42
C VAL A 516 33.27 -10.26 -17.94
N LEU A 517 33.90 -10.70 -19.03
CA LEU A 517 33.72 -12.04 -19.61
C LEU A 517 34.11 -13.15 -18.61
N ARG A 518 35.26 -13.01 -17.93
CA ARG A 518 35.74 -13.94 -16.89
C ARG A 518 34.90 -13.87 -15.60
N GLY A 519 34.52 -12.67 -15.19
CA GLY A 519 33.87 -12.42 -13.89
C GLY A 519 32.38 -12.70 -13.88
N GLY A 520 31.70 -12.67 -15.04
CA GLY A 520 30.26 -12.88 -15.17
C GLY A 520 29.41 -11.86 -14.41
N LYS A 521 29.95 -10.67 -14.14
CA LYS A 521 29.30 -9.60 -13.37
C LYS A 521 29.49 -8.24 -14.06
N PRO A 522 28.52 -7.31 -13.94
CA PRO A 522 28.70 -5.92 -14.34
C PRO A 522 29.96 -5.30 -13.73
N LEU A 523 30.69 -4.52 -14.53
CA LEU A 523 31.80 -3.69 -14.10
C LEU A 523 31.55 -2.25 -14.54
N TRP A 524 31.42 -1.36 -13.56
CA TRP A 524 31.54 0.07 -13.74
C TRP A 524 32.96 0.49 -13.33
N ALA A 525 33.80 0.71 -14.32
CA ALA A 525 35.20 1.11 -14.17
C ALA A 525 35.35 2.62 -14.37
N THR A 526 35.06 3.37 -13.31
CA THR A 526 35.50 4.77 -13.20
C THR A 526 37.02 4.85 -13.26
N GLN A 527 37.59 6.02 -13.58
CA GLN A 527 39.04 6.24 -13.62
C GLN A 527 39.79 5.64 -12.40
N GLN A 528 39.26 5.78 -11.18
CA GLN A 528 39.87 5.24 -9.97
C GLN A 528 39.84 3.71 -9.93
N VAL A 529 38.71 3.10 -10.29
CA VAL A 529 38.56 1.63 -10.36
C VAL A 529 39.45 1.05 -11.45
N PHE A 530 39.52 1.69 -12.61
CA PHE A 530 40.39 1.26 -13.71
C PHE A 530 41.87 1.33 -13.33
N GLU A 531 42.32 2.42 -12.70
CA GLU A 531 43.70 2.53 -12.22
C GLU A 531 44.03 1.55 -11.08
N GLN A 532 43.04 1.11 -10.29
CA GLN A 532 43.23 0.05 -9.31
C GLN A 532 43.42 -1.31 -9.97
N LEU A 533 42.58 -1.68 -10.94
CA LEU A 533 42.66 -2.94 -11.68
C LEU A 533 43.95 -3.06 -12.53
N LEU A 534 44.40 -1.94 -13.11
CA LEU A 534 45.70 -1.85 -13.79
C LEU A 534 46.88 -2.09 -12.83
N ARG A 535 46.79 -1.60 -11.59
CA ARG A 535 47.87 -1.77 -10.58
C ARG A 535 47.88 -3.16 -9.96
N SER A 536 46.74 -3.86 -9.86
CA SER A 536 46.71 -5.26 -9.43
C SER A 536 47.14 -6.24 -10.52
N GLY A 537 47.22 -5.80 -11.78
CA GLY A 537 47.48 -6.67 -12.93
C GLY A 537 46.28 -7.54 -13.31
N GLU A 538 45.07 -7.20 -12.82
CA GLU A 538 43.84 -7.89 -13.20
C GLU A 538 43.35 -7.47 -14.59
N VAL A 539 43.69 -6.23 -15.00
CA VAL A 539 43.50 -5.75 -16.37
C VAL A 539 44.73 -5.05 -16.94
N GLU A 540 44.80 -4.99 -18.26
CA GLU A 540 45.75 -4.24 -19.08
C GLU A 540 45.00 -3.16 -19.90
N LEU A 541 45.71 -2.10 -20.30
CA LEU A 541 45.14 -1.08 -21.19
C LEU A 541 45.15 -1.57 -22.64
N ILE A 542 43.97 -1.79 -23.19
CA ILE A 542 43.72 -2.13 -24.59
C ILE A 542 42.85 -1.02 -25.20
N GLY A 543 43.28 -0.44 -26.33
CA GLY A 543 42.65 0.74 -26.92
C GLY A 543 42.98 2.06 -26.22
N GLU A 544 42.26 3.12 -26.57
CA GLU A 544 42.41 4.45 -25.96
C GLU A 544 41.86 4.46 -24.51
N LYS A 545 42.53 5.16 -23.59
CA LYS A 545 42.17 5.12 -22.15
C LYS A 545 40.79 5.77 -21.90
N PRO A 546 39.77 5.03 -21.41
CA PRO A 546 38.50 5.63 -21.04
C PRO A 546 38.64 6.42 -19.73
N VAL A 547 37.81 7.46 -19.59
CA VAL A 547 37.61 8.20 -18.34
C VAL A 547 36.59 7.47 -17.45
N ASP A 548 35.56 6.93 -18.08
CA ASP A 548 34.55 6.08 -17.45
C ASP A 548 34.15 4.97 -18.42
N TRP A 549 34.05 3.74 -17.94
CA TRP A 549 33.74 2.56 -18.74
C TRP A 549 32.71 1.70 -18.02
N LEU A 550 31.70 1.24 -18.75
CA LEU A 550 30.63 0.41 -18.21
C LEU A 550 30.42 -0.80 -19.13
N GLY A 551 30.68 -1.99 -18.60
CA GLY A 551 30.45 -3.25 -19.28
C GLY A 551 29.59 -4.21 -18.46
N VAL A 552 28.68 -4.90 -19.13
CA VAL A 552 27.78 -5.88 -18.54
C VAL A 552 27.87 -7.22 -19.30
N PRO A 553 27.81 -8.36 -18.59
CA PRO A 553 27.87 -9.66 -19.24
C PRO A 553 26.58 -9.92 -20.03
N LEU A 554 26.72 -10.55 -21.18
CA LEU A 554 25.62 -11.18 -21.92
C LEU A 554 25.52 -12.62 -21.39
N ILE A 555 24.54 -12.89 -20.54
CA ILE A 555 24.35 -14.20 -19.90
C ILE A 555 23.11 -14.88 -20.49
N ALA A 556 23.29 -16.12 -20.95
CA ALA A 556 22.19 -16.98 -21.37
C ALA A 556 22.51 -18.43 -21.01
N ASN A 557 21.51 -19.18 -20.53
CA ASN A 557 21.66 -20.55 -20.04
C ASN A 557 22.82 -20.71 -19.02
N ASP A 558 22.90 -19.77 -18.05
CA ASP A 558 23.93 -19.66 -17.02
C ASP A 558 25.39 -19.58 -17.54
N LYS A 559 25.57 -19.21 -18.81
CA LYS A 559 26.88 -18.98 -19.44
C LYS A 559 27.01 -17.56 -19.94
N VAL A 560 28.20 -16.99 -19.74
CA VAL A 560 28.57 -15.71 -20.37
C VAL A 560 28.92 -15.97 -21.83
N ILE A 561 28.12 -15.44 -22.75
CA ILE A 561 28.30 -15.59 -24.20
C ILE A 561 29.00 -14.39 -24.85
N GLY A 562 29.22 -13.33 -24.07
CA GLY A 562 29.79 -12.07 -24.53
C GLY A 562 29.65 -10.96 -23.50
N VAL A 563 29.93 -9.73 -23.92
CA VAL A 563 29.87 -8.50 -23.14
C VAL A 563 29.22 -7.41 -23.98
N MET A 564 28.36 -6.61 -23.37
CA MET A 564 27.87 -5.34 -23.92
C MET A 564 28.50 -4.22 -23.13
N ALA A 565 29.10 -3.23 -23.80
CA ALA A 565 29.82 -2.16 -23.13
C ALA A 565 29.65 -0.79 -23.80
N THR A 566 29.84 0.25 -23.00
CA THR A 566 29.84 1.66 -23.38
C THR A 566 30.95 2.39 -22.63
N GLN A 567 31.48 3.46 -23.23
CA GLN A 567 32.61 4.19 -22.67
C GLN A 567 32.57 5.69 -22.96
N SER A 568 33.13 6.46 -22.03
CA SER A 568 33.32 7.90 -22.15
C SER A 568 34.79 8.26 -22.13
N TYR A 569 35.19 9.14 -23.07
CA TYR A 569 36.48 9.80 -23.10
C TYR A 569 36.41 11.24 -22.54
N SER A 570 35.22 11.73 -22.18
CA SER A 570 35.01 13.07 -21.64
C SER A 570 34.95 13.03 -20.12
N SER A 571 35.66 13.96 -19.47
CA SER A 571 35.54 14.21 -18.02
C SER A 571 34.22 14.88 -17.60
N GLU A 572 33.32 15.15 -18.55
CA GLU A 572 31.98 15.68 -18.28
C GLU A 572 30.90 14.59 -18.25
N ILE A 573 31.20 13.39 -18.76
CA ILE A 573 30.26 12.27 -18.84
C ILE A 573 30.74 11.16 -17.92
N HIS A 574 29.98 10.94 -16.86
CA HIS A 574 30.14 9.85 -15.90
C HIS A 574 28.89 8.99 -15.85
N PHE A 575 29.07 7.67 -15.81
CA PHE A 575 27.96 6.74 -15.64
C PHE A 575 27.48 6.73 -14.18
N THR A 576 26.28 6.23 -13.97
CA THR A 576 25.65 6.13 -12.65
C THR A 576 25.20 4.70 -12.39
N GLN A 577 24.88 4.38 -11.13
CA GLN A 577 24.32 3.08 -10.77
C GLN A 577 23.02 2.74 -11.56
N LYS A 578 22.22 3.74 -11.94
CA LYS A 578 21.04 3.56 -12.79
C LYS A 578 21.40 3.11 -14.21
N ASP A 579 22.53 3.58 -14.75
CA ASP A 579 23.03 3.17 -16.07
C ASP A 579 23.53 1.72 -16.03
N VAL A 580 24.16 1.30 -14.93
CA VAL A 580 24.54 -0.12 -14.71
C VAL A 580 23.31 -1.02 -14.71
N GLU A 581 22.28 -0.64 -13.97
CA GLU A 581 21.01 -1.39 -13.86
C GLU A 581 20.26 -1.44 -15.20
N LEU A 582 20.19 -0.32 -15.91
CA LEU A 582 19.58 -0.24 -17.25
C LEU A 582 20.33 -1.14 -18.26
N LEU A 583 21.65 -1.01 -18.33
CA LEU A 583 22.44 -1.78 -19.29
C LEU A 583 22.41 -3.28 -18.99
N ALA A 584 22.45 -3.69 -17.71
CA ALA A 584 22.36 -5.10 -17.31
C ALA A 584 20.96 -5.70 -17.55
N PHE A 585 19.89 -4.91 -17.38
CA PHE A 585 18.55 -5.32 -17.76
C PHE A 585 18.46 -5.58 -19.27
N VAL A 586 18.98 -4.65 -20.08
CA VAL A 586 19.00 -4.79 -21.54
C VAL A 586 19.89 -5.97 -21.97
N SER A 587 21.07 -6.16 -21.38
CA SER A 587 21.96 -7.27 -21.73
C SER A 587 21.32 -8.64 -21.53
N THR A 588 20.45 -8.79 -20.53
CA THR A 588 19.68 -10.02 -20.31
C THR A 588 18.71 -10.29 -21.49
N GLN A 589 17.98 -9.28 -21.96
CA GLN A 589 17.08 -9.43 -23.11
C GLN A 589 17.84 -9.72 -24.41
N VAL A 590 18.97 -9.03 -24.62
CA VAL A 590 19.84 -9.20 -25.80
C VAL A 590 20.48 -10.58 -25.83
N ALA A 591 21.00 -11.07 -24.70
CA ALA A 591 21.59 -12.41 -24.62
C ALA A 591 20.57 -13.51 -24.92
N GLN A 592 19.33 -13.37 -24.42
CA GLN A 592 18.23 -14.29 -24.72
C GLN A 592 17.86 -14.27 -26.22
N ALA A 593 17.77 -13.10 -26.84
CA ALA A 593 17.48 -12.98 -28.27
C ALA A 593 18.59 -13.60 -29.15
N ILE A 594 19.86 -13.36 -28.79
CA ILE A 594 21.03 -13.93 -29.47
C ILE A 594 21.03 -15.47 -29.36
N GLU A 595 20.90 -16.04 -28.16
CA GLU A 595 20.89 -17.50 -28.02
C GLU A 595 19.66 -18.14 -28.66
N ARG A 596 18.49 -17.51 -28.61
CA ARG A 596 17.31 -18.01 -29.32
C ARG A 596 17.57 -18.06 -30.84
N LYS A 597 18.18 -17.03 -31.42
CA LYS A 597 18.48 -17.01 -32.87
C LYS A 597 19.63 -17.93 -33.24
N ARG A 598 20.67 -18.07 -32.39
CA ARG A 598 21.74 -19.07 -32.54
C ARG A 598 21.19 -20.49 -32.46
N ALA A 599 20.29 -20.78 -31.52
CA ALA A 599 19.64 -22.08 -31.39
C ALA A 599 18.72 -22.38 -32.58
N GLU A 600 17.95 -21.41 -33.06
CA GLU A 600 17.14 -21.52 -34.29
C GLU A 600 18.02 -21.86 -35.51
N ILE A 601 19.09 -21.08 -35.74
CA ILE A 601 20.02 -21.30 -36.86
C ILE A 601 20.79 -22.61 -36.70
N ALA A 602 21.21 -22.99 -35.49
CA ALA A 602 21.92 -24.23 -35.23
C ALA A 602 21.02 -25.47 -35.32
N LEU A 603 19.74 -25.36 -34.94
CA LEU A 603 18.75 -26.42 -35.10
C LEU A 603 18.41 -26.62 -36.57
N VAL A 604 18.10 -25.53 -37.30
CA VAL A 604 17.88 -25.55 -38.75
C VAL A 604 19.11 -26.10 -39.46
N LYS A 605 20.32 -25.67 -39.09
CA LYS A 605 21.55 -26.14 -39.74
C LYS A 605 21.93 -27.57 -39.35
N SER A 606 21.74 -28.01 -38.12
CA SER A 606 22.04 -29.39 -37.72
C SER A 606 21.04 -30.40 -38.29
N ASP A 607 19.76 -30.03 -38.36
CA ASP A 607 18.71 -30.84 -39.00
C ASP A 607 18.90 -30.82 -40.53
N SER A 608 19.19 -29.65 -41.11
CA SER A 608 19.54 -29.50 -42.54
C SER A 608 20.80 -30.26 -42.92
N ASP A 609 21.92 -30.17 -42.18
CA ASP A 609 23.19 -30.78 -42.60
C ASP A 609 23.13 -32.31 -42.47
N LEU A 610 22.48 -32.86 -41.44
CA LEU A 610 22.31 -34.32 -41.29
C LEU A 610 21.23 -34.88 -42.23
N ARG A 611 20.08 -34.22 -42.39
CA ARG A 611 19.07 -34.65 -43.39
C ARG A 611 19.53 -34.37 -44.81
N ALA A 612 20.28 -33.32 -45.10
CA ALA A 612 20.85 -33.15 -46.44
C ALA A 612 21.88 -34.24 -46.73
N LEU A 613 22.77 -34.60 -45.79
CA LEU A 613 23.75 -35.65 -46.05
C LEU A 613 23.13 -37.05 -46.18
N PHE A 614 22.12 -37.41 -45.39
CA PHE A 614 21.48 -38.73 -45.47
C PHE A 614 20.26 -38.80 -46.41
N SER A 615 19.42 -37.77 -46.50
CA SER A 615 18.26 -37.72 -47.40
C SER A 615 18.56 -37.17 -48.80
N ALA A 616 19.71 -36.51 -49.04
CA ALA A 616 20.18 -36.32 -50.43
C ALA A 616 20.90 -37.56 -50.97
N MET A 617 21.20 -38.58 -50.14
CA MET A 617 21.44 -39.93 -50.62
C MET A 617 20.08 -40.55 -50.97
N THR A 618 19.78 -40.61 -52.26
CA THR A 618 18.54 -41.18 -52.81
C THR A 618 18.40 -42.69 -52.65
N ASP A 619 19.41 -43.35 -52.08
CA ASP A 619 19.66 -44.77 -52.21
C ASP A 619 19.43 -45.48 -50.88
N VAL A 620 18.75 -46.62 -50.93
CA VAL A 620 18.55 -47.50 -49.78
C VAL A 620 19.85 -48.26 -49.49
N ILE A 621 20.47 -48.03 -48.32
CA ILE A 621 21.74 -48.68 -47.94
C ILE A 621 21.54 -49.70 -46.81
N LEU A 622 21.93 -50.94 -47.06
CA LEU A 622 21.77 -52.10 -46.19
C LEU A 622 23.09 -52.86 -46.03
N VAL A 623 23.24 -53.58 -44.92
CA VAL A 623 24.32 -54.54 -44.68
C VAL A 623 23.69 -55.90 -44.45
N LEU A 624 24.11 -56.90 -45.23
CA LEU A 624 23.54 -58.24 -45.25
C LEU A 624 24.65 -59.30 -45.07
N ASP A 625 24.36 -60.42 -44.42
CA ASP A 625 25.28 -61.57 -44.33
C ASP A 625 25.23 -62.49 -45.56
N ASN A 626 26.11 -63.49 -45.61
CA ASN A 626 26.21 -64.52 -46.64
C ASN A 626 24.96 -65.42 -46.79
N HIS A 627 24.01 -65.34 -45.86
CA HIS A 627 22.71 -66.00 -45.86
C HIS A 627 21.54 -65.02 -46.09
N GLY A 628 21.85 -63.76 -46.40
CA GLY A 628 20.86 -62.71 -46.65
C GLY A 628 20.16 -62.20 -45.38
N ARG A 629 20.78 -62.23 -44.20
CA ARG A 629 20.23 -61.61 -42.99
C ARG A 629 20.55 -60.13 -42.91
N TYR A 630 19.56 -59.30 -42.61
CA TYR A 630 19.75 -57.86 -42.43
C TYR A 630 20.52 -57.61 -41.12
N LEU A 631 21.82 -57.29 -41.24
CA LEU A 631 22.68 -56.97 -40.10
C LEU A 631 22.52 -55.49 -39.69
N LYS A 632 22.37 -54.60 -40.68
CA LYS A 632 22.21 -53.16 -40.45
C LYS A 632 21.45 -52.51 -41.62
N ILE A 633 20.71 -51.46 -41.31
CA ILE A 633 19.97 -50.63 -42.27
C ILE A 633 20.33 -49.17 -41.96
N MET A 634 20.61 -48.37 -42.99
CA MET A 634 20.96 -46.95 -42.84
C MET A 634 19.74 -46.06 -43.11
N ASP A 635 19.55 -45.02 -42.31
CA ASP A 635 18.41 -44.11 -42.39
C ASP A 635 18.60 -43.04 -43.48
N THR A 636 18.72 -43.51 -44.71
CA THR A 636 18.96 -42.72 -45.94
C THR A 636 17.64 -42.48 -46.67
N ASN A 637 16.91 -43.56 -46.95
CA ASN A 637 15.58 -43.51 -47.54
C ASN A 637 14.73 -44.71 -47.08
N THR A 638 14.39 -44.74 -45.79
CA THR A 638 13.78 -45.90 -45.11
C THR A 638 12.36 -46.25 -45.57
N ASN A 639 11.62 -45.31 -46.16
CA ASN A 639 10.31 -45.54 -46.79
C ASN A 639 10.40 -46.44 -48.05
N LEU A 640 11.60 -46.57 -48.62
CA LEU A 640 11.88 -47.42 -49.78
C LEU A 640 12.33 -48.84 -49.40
N LEU A 641 12.17 -49.21 -48.13
CA LEU A 641 12.37 -50.57 -47.63
C LEU A 641 11.07 -51.36 -47.71
N TYR A 642 11.16 -52.61 -48.14
CA TYR A 642 10.00 -53.50 -48.29
C TYR A 642 9.15 -53.67 -47.02
N LYS A 643 9.75 -53.45 -45.84
CA LYS A 643 9.11 -53.41 -44.53
C LYS A 643 9.84 -52.41 -43.63
N PRO A 644 9.21 -51.95 -42.53
CA PRO A 644 9.87 -51.11 -41.53
C PRO A 644 11.18 -51.74 -41.02
N PRO A 645 12.25 -50.96 -40.77
CA PRO A 645 13.57 -51.49 -40.35
C PRO A 645 13.51 -52.44 -39.14
N VAL A 646 12.59 -52.17 -38.20
CA VAL A 646 12.38 -52.95 -36.98
C VAL A 646 11.91 -54.39 -37.25
N GLU A 647 11.20 -54.62 -38.37
CA GLU A 647 10.80 -55.96 -38.81
C GLU A 647 11.88 -56.68 -39.62
N LEU A 648 12.85 -55.94 -40.18
CA LEU A 648 13.87 -56.48 -41.07
C LEU A 648 15.14 -56.91 -40.33
N ILE A 649 15.64 -56.10 -39.40
CA ILE A 649 16.90 -56.38 -38.68
C ILE A 649 16.87 -57.76 -38.01
N GLY A 650 17.87 -58.60 -38.32
CA GLY A 650 18.01 -59.97 -37.83
C GLY A 650 17.21 -61.04 -38.59
N LYS A 651 16.28 -60.66 -39.49
CA LYS A 651 15.57 -61.58 -40.39
C LYS A 651 16.43 -61.91 -41.62
N SER A 652 16.19 -63.05 -42.25
CA SER A 652 16.74 -63.41 -43.57
C SER A 652 15.83 -62.97 -44.72
N LEU A 653 16.35 -62.89 -45.95
CA LEU A 653 15.56 -62.61 -47.14
C LEU A 653 14.35 -63.56 -47.30
N TYR A 654 14.45 -64.82 -46.87
CA TYR A 654 13.34 -65.80 -46.90
C TYR A 654 12.27 -65.55 -45.83
N ASP A 655 12.59 -64.86 -44.74
CA ASP A 655 11.62 -64.45 -43.72
C ASP A 655 10.85 -63.19 -44.15
N VAL A 656 11.32 -62.49 -45.19
CA VAL A 656 10.85 -61.18 -45.63
C VAL A 656 10.13 -61.24 -46.98
N PHE A 657 10.68 -61.98 -47.95
CA PHE A 657 10.15 -62.09 -49.32
C PHE A 657 9.64 -63.49 -49.63
N GLU A 658 8.69 -63.58 -50.57
CA GLU A 658 8.30 -64.84 -51.19
C GLU A 658 9.51 -65.54 -51.84
N LYS A 659 9.50 -66.87 -51.81
CA LYS A 659 10.65 -67.71 -52.17
C LYS A 659 11.30 -67.33 -53.51
N GLU A 660 10.51 -67.07 -54.54
CA GLU A 660 11.01 -66.72 -55.88
C GLU A 660 11.80 -65.39 -55.89
N LYS A 661 11.35 -64.38 -55.13
CA LYS A 661 12.10 -63.11 -54.96
C LYS A 661 13.29 -63.27 -54.03
N ALA A 662 13.17 -64.08 -52.97
CA ALA A 662 14.28 -64.35 -52.05
C ALA A 662 15.43 -65.11 -52.74
N ASP A 663 15.11 -66.16 -53.53
CA ASP A 663 16.07 -66.92 -54.33
C ASP A 663 16.78 -66.01 -55.35
N PHE A 664 16.04 -65.12 -56.02
CA PHE A 664 16.58 -64.12 -56.96
C PHE A 664 17.61 -63.19 -56.29
N PHE A 665 17.29 -62.61 -55.13
CA PHE A 665 18.19 -61.70 -54.42
C PHE A 665 19.40 -62.43 -53.81
N LEU A 666 19.21 -63.62 -53.24
CA LEU A 666 20.29 -64.39 -52.62
C LEU A 666 21.30 -64.90 -53.66
N HIS A 667 20.84 -65.25 -54.87
CA HIS A 667 21.73 -65.59 -56.00
C HIS A 667 22.76 -64.48 -56.28
N HIS A 668 22.33 -63.22 -56.26
CA HIS A 668 23.22 -62.08 -56.46
C HIS A 668 24.18 -61.87 -55.27
N ILE A 669 23.74 -62.05 -54.03
CA ILE A 669 24.63 -61.98 -52.84
C ILE A 669 25.73 -63.07 -52.91
N THR A 670 25.36 -64.33 -53.18
CA THR A 670 26.32 -65.44 -53.27
C THR A 670 27.32 -65.24 -54.41
N SER A 671 26.90 -64.64 -55.53
CA SER A 671 27.77 -64.30 -56.66
C SER A 671 28.82 -63.24 -56.28
N VAL A 672 28.44 -62.22 -55.50
CA VAL A 672 29.36 -61.18 -55.01
C VAL A 672 30.42 -61.75 -54.06
N LEU A 673 30.01 -62.56 -53.08
CA LEU A 673 30.94 -63.12 -52.10
C LEU A 673 31.88 -64.19 -52.69
N SER A 674 31.42 -65.00 -53.64
CA SER A 674 32.27 -65.98 -54.32
C SER A 674 33.24 -65.37 -55.34
N SER A 675 32.84 -64.28 -56.02
CA SER A 675 33.68 -63.61 -57.03
C SER A 675 34.52 -62.45 -56.49
N HIS A 676 34.23 -61.95 -55.28
CA HIS A 676 34.79 -60.74 -54.66
C HIS A 676 34.64 -59.46 -55.51
N ASN A 677 33.73 -59.45 -56.49
CA ASN A 677 33.49 -58.33 -57.40
C ASN A 677 32.11 -57.72 -57.20
N LYS A 678 31.98 -56.42 -57.52
CA LYS A 678 30.72 -55.68 -57.46
C LYS A 678 29.71 -56.19 -58.49
N VAL A 679 28.44 -56.35 -58.10
CA VAL A 679 27.33 -56.75 -58.98
C VAL A 679 26.22 -55.70 -58.94
N THR A 680 25.56 -55.45 -60.08
CA THR A 680 24.46 -54.47 -60.20
C THR A 680 23.27 -55.01 -61.01
N PHE A 681 22.04 -54.71 -60.62
CA PHE A 681 20.81 -55.16 -61.31
C PHE A 681 19.59 -54.25 -61.01
N GLU A 682 18.62 -54.18 -61.93
CA GLU A 682 17.35 -53.46 -61.73
C GLU A 682 16.21 -54.41 -61.34
N TYR A 683 15.29 -53.97 -60.49
CA TYR A 683 14.14 -54.74 -59.99
C TYR A 683 13.02 -53.83 -59.49
N SER A 684 11.80 -54.37 -59.38
CA SER A 684 10.66 -53.67 -58.78
C SER A 684 10.18 -54.35 -57.50
N LEU A 685 9.90 -53.54 -56.49
CA LEU A 685 9.24 -53.97 -55.27
C LEU A 685 7.90 -53.24 -55.13
N LEU A 686 6.90 -53.99 -54.69
CA LEU A 686 5.68 -53.41 -54.16
C LEU A 686 5.98 -53.10 -52.70
N ILE A 687 6.08 -51.83 -52.34
CA ILE A 687 6.43 -51.36 -51.01
C ILE A 687 5.30 -50.46 -50.55
N GLU A 688 4.67 -50.80 -49.43
CA GLU A 688 3.48 -50.11 -48.91
C GLU A 688 2.42 -49.85 -50.01
N GLU A 689 2.21 -50.88 -50.84
CA GLU A 689 1.28 -50.92 -51.99
C GLU A 689 1.65 -50.06 -53.21
N GLU A 690 2.77 -49.32 -53.20
CA GLU A 690 3.33 -48.64 -54.39
C GLU A 690 4.38 -49.49 -55.13
N LEU A 691 4.31 -49.53 -56.47
CA LEU A 691 5.27 -50.26 -57.31
C LEU A 691 6.51 -49.39 -57.60
N LEU A 692 7.53 -49.54 -56.77
CA LEU A 692 8.75 -48.76 -56.81
C LEU A 692 9.87 -49.52 -57.56
N TRP A 693 10.60 -48.80 -58.40
CA TRP A 693 11.66 -49.33 -59.26
C TRP A 693 13.05 -48.94 -58.75
N PHE A 694 13.92 -49.94 -58.65
CA PHE A 694 15.23 -49.84 -58.02
C PHE A 694 16.34 -50.36 -58.93
N SER A 695 17.54 -49.79 -58.76
CA SER A 695 18.80 -50.28 -59.31
C SER A 695 19.74 -50.57 -58.15
N ALA A 696 19.98 -51.86 -57.86
CA ALA A 696 20.86 -52.29 -56.76
C ALA A 696 22.31 -52.43 -57.21
N ALA A 697 23.21 -52.24 -56.25
CA ALA A 697 24.65 -52.41 -56.31
C ALA A 697 25.14 -53.09 -55.02
N LEU A 698 25.72 -54.30 -55.14
CA LEU A 698 26.20 -55.09 -54.00
C LEU A 698 27.73 -55.17 -54.03
N THR A 699 28.37 -54.98 -52.88
CA THR A 699 29.84 -54.96 -52.71
C THR A 699 30.23 -55.66 -51.39
N PRO A 700 31.28 -56.51 -51.35
CA PRO A 700 31.69 -57.19 -50.11
C PRO A 700 32.33 -56.21 -49.12
N VAL A 701 32.16 -56.47 -47.83
CA VAL A 701 32.71 -55.69 -46.70
C VAL A 701 33.57 -56.55 -45.78
N THR A 702 33.15 -57.80 -45.58
CA THR A 702 33.96 -58.86 -44.94
C THR A 702 33.81 -60.15 -45.75
N GLU A 703 34.53 -61.22 -45.38
CA GLU A 703 34.42 -62.54 -46.05
C GLU A 703 32.98 -63.10 -46.04
N ASP A 704 32.16 -62.71 -45.07
CA ASP A 704 30.79 -63.20 -44.85
C ASP A 704 29.70 -62.10 -44.92
N SER A 705 30.00 -60.86 -45.35
CA SER A 705 29.00 -59.79 -45.42
C SER A 705 29.19 -58.80 -46.56
N ILE A 706 28.07 -58.25 -47.04
CA ILE A 706 27.98 -57.29 -48.15
C ILE A 706 27.26 -56.01 -47.73
N ILE A 707 27.63 -54.89 -48.36
CA ILE A 707 26.80 -53.69 -48.45
C ILE A 707 25.98 -53.77 -49.74
N TRP A 708 24.70 -53.45 -49.60
CA TRP A 708 23.72 -53.33 -50.68
C TRP A 708 23.28 -51.86 -50.75
N VAL A 709 23.45 -51.23 -51.90
CA VAL A 709 23.00 -49.86 -52.19
C VAL A 709 21.96 -49.94 -53.30
N ALA A 710 20.73 -49.49 -53.08
CA ALA A 710 19.66 -49.51 -54.09
C ALA A 710 19.14 -48.11 -54.41
N HIS A 711 19.49 -47.63 -55.60
CA HIS A 711 19.07 -46.34 -56.14
C HIS A 711 17.64 -46.41 -56.67
N ASN A 712 16.77 -45.49 -56.27
CA ASN A 712 15.39 -45.42 -56.75
C ASN A 712 15.29 -44.70 -58.10
N ILE A 713 14.95 -45.45 -59.15
CA ILE A 713 14.81 -44.95 -60.53
C ILE A 713 13.36 -44.59 -60.89
N THR A 714 12.43 -44.61 -59.93
CA THR A 714 10.99 -44.38 -60.15
C THR A 714 10.71 -42.96 -60.67
N ASN A 715 11.43 -41.93 -60.21
CA ASN A 715 11.29 -40.56 -60.73
C ASN A 715 11.59 -40.46 -62.24
N ARG A 716 12.52 -41.27 -62.78
CA ARG A 716 12.79 -41.33 -64.24
C ARG A 716 11.59 -41.90 -65.01
N LYS A 717 10.80 -42.77 -64.39
CA LYS A 717 9.56 -43.32 -64.94
C LYS A 717 8.36 -42.40 -64.72
N GLN A 718 8.27 -41.76 -63.55
CA GLN A 718 7.22 -40.82 -63.19
C GLN A 718 7.38 -39.44 -63.83
N LEU A 719 8.54 -39.05 -64.37
CA LEU A 719 8.68 -37.80 -65.12
C LEU A 719 7.80 -37.75 -66.40
N GLU A 720 7.51 -38.92 -67.00
CA GLU A 720 6.51 -39.04 -68.08
C GLU A 720 5.07 -38.85 -67.56
N GLU A 721 4.81 -39.10 -66.27
CA GLU A 721 3.52 -38.87 -65.59
C GLU A 721 3.45 -37.50 -64.87
N ALA A 722 4.58 -36.86 -64.56
CA ALA A 722 4.68 -35.71 -63.68
C ALA A 722 4.00 -34.45 -64.24
N ARG A 723 3.90 -34.35 -65.57
CA ARG A 723 3.14 -33.27 -66.23
C ARG A 723 1.64 -33.33 -65.88
N TYR A 724 1.11 -34.53 -65.65
CA TYR A 724 -0.27 -34.77 -65.20
C TYR A 724 -0.39 -34.61 -63.68
N ALA A 725 0.65 -34.98 -62.92
CA ALA A 725 0.69 -34.83 -61.47
C ALA A 725 0.77 -33.35 -61.02
N SER A 726 1.40 -32.45 -61.78
CA SER A 726 1.56 -31.05 -61.39
C SER A 726 0.23 -30.28 -61.33
N GLU A 727 -0.66 -30.44 -62.32
CA GLU A 727 -2.02 -29.87 -62.28
C GLU A 727 -2.82 -30.41 -61.09
N LYS A 728 -2.72 -31.74 -60.85
CA LYS A 728 -3.37 -32.40 -59.72
C LYS A 728 -2.83 -31.91 -58.36
N ARG A 729 -1.53 -31.59 -58.28
CA ARG A 729 -0.87 -31.09 -57.06
C ARG A 729 -1.31 -29.67 -56.71
N TYR A 730 -1.40 -28.75 -57.69
CA TYR A 730 -1.99 -27.42 -57.46
C TYR A 730 -3.43 -27.55 -56.97
N ARG A 731 -4.25 -28.38 -57.65
CA ARG A 731 -5.65 -28.56 -57.29
C ARG A 731 -5.84 -29.13 -55.89
N ASN A 732 -5.05 -30.13 -55.49
CA ASN A 732 -5.09 -30.68 -54.14
C ASN A 732 -4.61 -29.66 -53.08
N LEU A 733 -3.55 -28.88 -53.35
CA LEU A 733 -3.06 -27.86 -52.42
C LEU A 733 -4.10 -26.76 -52.17
N PHE A 734 -4.86 -26.36 -53.20
CA PHE A 734 -5.98 -25.44 -53.03
C PHE A 734 -7.14 -26.12 -52.28
N GLU A 735 -7.67 -27.24 -52.80
CA GLU A 735 -8.85 -27.95 -52.29
C GLU A 735 -8.74 -28.42 -50.84
N ASP A 736 -7.58 -28.98 -50.47
CA ASP A 736 -7.32 -29.60 -49.17
C ASP A 736 -6.55 -28.68 -48.20
N SER A 737 -6.33 -27.41 -48.58
CA SER A 737 -5.82 -26.40 -47.64
C SER A 737 -6.77 -26.27 -46.44
N PRO A 738 -6.25 -26.23 -45.19
CA PRO A 738 -7.08 -26.03 -44.00
C PRO A 738 -7.58 -24.59 -43.85
N ALA A 739 -6.97 -23.62 -44.56
CA ALA A 739 -7.43 -22.24 -44.60
C ALA A 739 -8.47 -22.05 -45.72
N SER A 740 -9.49 -21.23 -45.47
CA SER A 740 -10.48 -20.83 -46.48
C SER A 740 -9.80 -19.97 -47.54
N LEU A 741 -9.81 -20.46 -48.79
CA LEU A 741 -9.16 -19.85 -49.95
C LEU A 741 -10.14 -19.75 -51.12
N TRP A 742 -10.08 -18.62 -51.80
CA TRP A 742 -10.94 -18.24 -52.92
C TRP A 742 -10.05 -17.71 -54.03
N GLU A 743 -10.46 -17.96 -55.27
CA GLU A 743 -9.81 -17.45 -56.46
C GLU A 743 -10.84 -16.58 -57.20
N GLU A 744 -10.55 -15.31 -57.39
CA GLU A 744 -11.49 -14.31 -57.90
C GLU A 744 -10.95 -13.53 -59.12
N ASP A 745 -11.84 -13.05 -59.98
CA ASP A 745 -11.54 -12.19 -61.13
C ASP A 745 -12.03 -10.78 -60.84
N PHE A 746 -11.09 -9.84 -60.72
CA PHE A 746 -11.34 -8.42 -60.45
C PHE A 746 -11.25 -7.56 -61.74
N SER A 747 -11.01 -8.17 -62.92
CA SER A 747 -10.74 -7.43 -64.17
C SER A 747 -11.86 -6.45 -64.53
N GLU A 748 -13.12 -6.86 -64.38
CA GLU A 748 -14.29 -6.02 -64.69
C GLU A 748 -14.51 -4.90 -63.65
N ALA A 749 -14.20 -5.15 -62.38
CA ALA A 749 -14.23 -4.12 -61.33
C ALA A 749 -13.11 -3.09 -61.55
N LYS A 750 -11.90 -3.55 -61.91
CA LYS A 750 -10.77 -2.68 -62.31
C LYS A 750 -11.14 -1.80 -63.52
N ASN A 751 -11.71 -2.38 -64.57
CA ASN A 751 -12.15 -1.64 -65.76
C ASN A 751 -13.19 -0.56 -65.41
N PHE A 752 -14.12 -0.86 -64.50
CA PHE A 752 -15.10 0.11 -64.00
C PHE A 752 -14.43 1.27 -63.23
N LEU A 753 -13.48 0.98 -62.34
CA LEU A 753 -12.72 2.00 -61.60
C LEU A 753 -11.85 2.87 -62.53
N ASP A 754 -11.22 2.27 -63.54
CA ASP A 754 -10.40 3.01 -64.51
C ASP A 754 -11.25 3.89 -65.46
N ASP A 755 -12.48 3.48 -65.80
CA ASP A 755 -13.46 4.32 -66.51
C ASP A 755 -13.95 5.49 -65.64
N LEU A 756 -14.19 5.29 -64.33
CA LEU A 756 -14.51 6.39 -63.41
C LEU A 756 -13.38 7.43 -63.32
N LYS A 757 -12.11 6.99 -63.25
CA LYS A 757 -10.95 7.89 -63.31
C LYS A 757 -10.90 8.67 -64.62
N GLN A 758 -11.14 8.01 -65.76
CA GLN A 758 -11.17 8.65 -67.08
C GLN A 758 -12.30 9.67 -67.21
N LYS A 759 -13.45 9.43 -66.56
CA LYS A 759 -14.58 10.36 -66.43
C LYS A 759 -14.32 11.52 -65.44
N GLY A 760 -13.16 11.55 -64.79
CA GLY A 760 -12.71 12.66 -63.94
C GLY A 760 -12.98 12.48 -62.44
N VAL A 761 -13.43 11.31 -61.99
CA VAL A 761 -13.57 11.00 -60.56
C VAL A 761 -12.17 10.85 -59.94
N ARG A 762 -11.82 11.75 -59.02
CA ARG A 762 -10.52 11.78 -58.33
C ARG A 762 -10.52 11.20 -56.92
N ASP A 763 -11.68 11.17 -56.28
CA ASP A 763 -11.87 10.61 -54.94
C ASP A 763 -12.91 9.49 -55.02
N ILE A 764 -12.41 8.26 -55.09
CA ILE A 764 -13.22 7.04 -55.22
C ILE A 764 -14.02 6.79 -53.94
N LYS A 765 -13.45 7.10 -52.76
CA LYS A 765 -14.11 6.92 -51.46
C LYS A 765 -15.33 7.84 -51.34
N SER A 766 -15.16 9.13 -51.62
CA SER A 766 -16.27 10.09 -51.60
C SER A 766 -17.28 9.86 -52.73
N TYR A 767 -16.85 9.38 -53.91
CA TYR A 767 -17.78 9.04 -55.00
C TYR A 767 -18.76 7.95 -54.58
N PHE A 768 -18.24 6.86 -54.02
CA PHE A 768 -19.02 5.70 -53.60
C PHE A 768 -19.91 5.98 -52.38
N LEU A 769 -19.41 6.69 -51.37
CA LEU A 769 -20.22 7.08 -50.19
C LEU A 769 -21.45 7.92 -50.57
N ASN A 770 -21.40 8.68 -51.67
CA ASN A 770 -22.53 9.47 -52.17
C ASN A 770 -23.42 8.72 -53.18
N GLN A 771 -23.02 7.52 -53.65
CA GLN A 771 -23.75 6.72 -54.65
C GLN A 771 -23.71 5.21 -54.30
N PRO A 772 -24.49 4.75 -53.30
CA PRO A 772 -24.46 3.36 -52.84
C PRO A 772 -24.80 2.34 -53.94
N ASP A 773 -25.70 2.69 -54.86
CA ASP A 773 -26.08 1.82 -55.99
C ASP A 773 -24.89 1.52 -56.94
N GLN A 774 -23.93 2.46 -57.05
CA GLN A 774 -22.70 2.26 -57.82
C GLN A 774 -21.68 1.36 -57.09
N ILE A 775 -21.70 1.32 -55.75
CA ILE A 775 -20.91 0.34 -54.98
C ILE A 775 -21.39 -1.07 -55.30
N ALA A 776 -22.71 -1.29 -55.20
CA ALA A 776 -23.31 -2.59 -55.49
C ALA A 776 -23.06 -3.04 -56.95
N GLU A 777 -23.11 -2.12 -57.91
CA GLU A 777 -22.72 -2.40 -59.29
C GLU A 777 -21.23 -2.83 -59.40
N CYS A 778 -20.32 -2.13 -58.72
CA CYS A 778 -18.89 -2.45 -58.73
C CYS A 778 -18.59 -3.82 -58.06
N ILE A 779 -19.23 -4.12 -56.92
CA ILE A 779 -19.13 -5.44 -56.25
C ILE A 779 -19.63 -6.54 -57.18
N SER A 780 -20.76 -6.34 -57.87
CA SER A 780 -21.34 -7.35 -58.78
C SER A 780 -20.47 -7.71 -60.00
N ARG A 781 -19.40 -6.93 -60.25
CA ARG A 781 -18.42 -7.18 -61.32
C ARG A 781 -17.26 -8.07 -60.88
N ILE A 782 -17.04 -8.26 -59.58
CA ILE A 782 -16.14 -9.29 -59.04
C ILE A 782 -16.77 -10.66 -59.30
N LYS A 783 -15.96 -11.63 -59.74
CA LYS A 783 -16.44 -13.01 -59.98
C LYS A 783 -15.59 -14.00 -59.22
N VAL A 784 -16.23 -14.81 -58.39
CA VAL A 784 -15.59 -15.98 -57.78
C VAL A 784 -15.38 -17.06 -58.86
N ILE A 785 -14.13 -17.46 -59.07
CA ILE A 785 -13.71 -18.46 -60.05
C ILE A 785 -13.74 -19.86 -59.43
N ASP A 786 -13.14 -20.02 -58.24
CA ASP A 786 -13.16 -21.27 -57.46
C ASP A 786 -13.00 -20.99 -55.95
N VAL A 787 -13.42 -21.93 -55.11
CA VAL A 787 -13.35 -21.89 -53.65
C VAL A 787 -12.96 -23.26 -53.10
N ASN A 788 -12.21 -23.35 -52.01
CA ASN A 788 -11.79 -24.66 -51.48
C ASN A 788 -12.76 -25.27 -50.44
N LYS A 789 -12.46 -26.49 -49.98
CA LYS A 789 -13.30 -27.20 -49.01
C LYS A 789 -13.35 -26.52 -47.64
N ALA A 790 -12.30 -25.82 -47.24
CA ALA A 790 -12.28 -25.03 -46.01
C ALA A 790 -13.22 -23.83 -46.12
N THR A 791 -13.30 -23.17 -47.28
CA THR A 791 -14.28 -22.12 -47.56
C THR A 791 -15.71 -22.64 -47.45
N LEU A 792 -16.01 -23.82 -48.03
CA LEU A 792 -17.35 -24.41 -47.91
C LEU A 792 -17.75 -24.68 -46.45
N LYS A 793 -16.80 -25.18 -45.64
CA LYS A 793 -17.00 -25.39 -44.20
C LYS A 793 -17.18 -24.08 -43.44
N LEU A 794 -16.43 -23.02 -43.77
CA LEU A 794 -16.53 -21.71 -43.14
C LEU A 794 -17.86 -21.02 -43.45
N MET A 795 -18.33 -21.11 -44.70
CA MET A 795 -19.54 -20.42 -45.18
C MET A 795 -20.82 -21.27 -45.04
N HIS A 796 -20.75 -22.44 -44.39
CA HIS A 796 -21.81 -23.44 -44.24
C HIS A 796 -22.45 -23.91 -45.57
N ALA A 797 -21.66 -23.95 -46.65
CA ALA A 797 -22.09 -24.39 -47.98
C ALA A 797 -22.00 -25.91 -48.16
N GLN A 798 -23.00 -26.54 -48.80
CA GLN A 798 -22.93 -27.96 -49.18
C GLN A 798 -22.13 -28.16 -50.47
N THR A 799 -22.15 -27.19 -51.39
CA THR A 799 -21.40 -27.28 -52.67
C THR A 799 -20.79 -25.95 -53.12
N LYS A 800 -19.73 -26.00 -53.94
CA LYS A 800 -19.13 -24.79 -54.55
C LYS A 800 -20.12 -23.99 -55.38
N ASN A 801 -20.95 -24.67 -56.18
CA ASN A 801 -21.93 -24.02 -57.06
C ASN A 801 -23.01 -23.26 -56.27
N GLU A 802 -23.39 -23.78 -55.09
CA GLU A 802 -24.31 -23.13 -54.17
C GLU A 802 -23.71 -21.86 -53.55
N LEU A 803 -22.44 -21.91 -53.12
CA LEU A 803 -21.77 -20.73 -52.58
C LEU A 803 -21.54 -19.65 -53.64
N ILE A 804 -20.94 -20.02 -54.78
CA ILE A 804 -20.65 -19.09 -55.89
C ILE A 804 -21.95 -18.49 -56.45
N GLY A 805 -23.03 -19.27 -56.55
CA GLY A 805 -24.33 -18.81 -57.04
C GLY A 805 -25.05 -17.83 -56.12
N ASN A 806 -24.80 -17.89 -54.81
CA ASN A 806 -25.45 -17.04 -53.79
C ASN A 806 -24.51 -15.99 -53.19
N ILE A 807 -23.26 -15.86 -53.67
CA ILE A 807 -22.26 -15.02 -53.01
C ILE A 807 -22.69 -13.55 -52.85
N ASN A 808 -23.36 -13.01 -53.87
CA ASN A 808 -23.88 -11.65 -53.89
C ASN A 808 -25.05 -11.41 -52.91
N THR A 809 -25.63 -12.45 -52.30
CA THR A 809 -26.65 -12.31 -51.24
C THR A 809 -26.07 -12.30 -49.82
N LEU A 810 -24.79 -12.66 -49.66
CA LEU A 810 -24.10 -12.67 -48.36
C LEU A 810 -23.58 -11.28 -47.95
N VAL A 811 -23.34 -10.39 -48.93
CA VAL A 811 -22.85 -9.03 -48.70
C VAL A 811 -23.96 -8.15 -48.15
N ASN A 812 -24.03 -8.05 -46.82
CA ASN A 812 -24.94 -7.15 -46.12
C ASN A 812 -24.53 -5.67 -46.30
N ARG A 813 -25.41 -4.72 -45.94
CA ARG A 813 -25.16 -3.27 -46.08
C ARG A 813 -23.97 -2.73 -45.28
N GLU A 814 -23.54 -3.43 -44.24
CA GLU A 814 -22.42 -3.03 -43.39
C GLU A 814 -21.09 -3.47 -44.03
N ALA A 815 -21.05 -4.72 -44.53
CA ALA A 815 -19.95 -5.25 -45.33
C ALA A 815 -19.69 -4.42 -46.61
N GLN A 816 -20.72 -3.86 -47.25
CA GLN A 816 -20.58 -2.97 -48.42
C GLN A 816 -19.65 -1.77 -48.18
N TYR A 817 -19.48 -1.30 -46.94
CA TYR A 817 -18.53 -0.22 -46.64
C TYR A 817 -17.07 -0.68 -46.63
N GLY A 818 -16.78 -1.95 -46.32
CA GLY A 818 -15.44 -2.53 -46.39
C GLY A 818 -14.89 -2.56 -47.82
N PHE A 819 -15.74 -2.94 -48.78
CA PHE A 819 -15.41 -2.93 -50.23
C PHE A 819 -15.01 -1.54 -50.76
N ILE A 820 -15.40 -0.43 -50.10
CA ILE A 820 -14.96 0.91 -50.51
C ILE A 820 -13.45 1.07 -50.35
N GLU A 821 -12.86 0.52 -49.29
CA GLU A 821 -11.42 0.64 -49.05
C GLU A 821 -10.63 -0.25 -50.02
N GLU A 822 -11.14 -1.45 -50.28
CA GLU A 822 -10.65 -2.34 -51.34
C GLU A 822 -10.64 -1.67 -52.72
N PHE A 823 -11.74 -1.02 -53.13
CA PHE A 823 -11.80 -0.30 -54.41
C PHE A 823 -10.88 0.93 -54.46
N VAL A 824 -10.63 1.59 -53.33
CA VAL A 824 -9.62 2.66 -53.25
C VAL A 824 -8.21 2.10 -53.46
N ILE A 825 -7.88 0.97 -52.81
CA ILE A 825 -6.58 0.29 -52.92
C ILE A 825 -6.33 -0.21 -54.36
N ILE A 826 -7.34 -0.80 -55.01
CA ILE A 826 -7.29 -1.16 -56.44
C ILE A 826 -7.14 0.09 -57.32
N ALA A 827 -7.85 1.18 -57.00
CA ALA A 827 -7.74 2.44 -57.74
C ALA A 827 -6.36 3.11 -57.59
N GLU A 828 -5.66 2.92 -56.46
CA GLU A 828 -4.28 3.37 -56.23
C GLU A 828 -3.22 2.48 -56.93
N GLY A 829 -3.61 1.33 -57.48
CA GLY A 829 -2.69 0.41 -58.17
C GLY A 829 -1.89 -0.51 -57.25
N LYS A 830 -2.44 -0.82 -56.07
CA LYS A 830 -1.88 -1.81 -55.13
C LYS A 830 -2.41 -3.22 -55.45
N TYR A 831 -1.70 -4.25 -54.98
CA TYR A 831 -1.90 -5.65 -55.36
C TYR A 831 -2.11 -6.60 -54.18
N ASP A 832 -2.33 -6.02 -53.00
CA ASP A 832 -2.52 -6.66 -51.72
C ASP A 832 -3.39 -5.77 -50.83
N PHE A 833 -4.23 -6.40 -50.01
CA PHE A 833 -5.17 -5.74 -49.11
C PHE A 833 -5.52 -6.65 -47.94
N ASP A 834 -5.69 -6.07 -46.76
CA ASP A 834 -6.22 -6.73 -45.56
C ASP A 834 -7.32 -5.92 -44.89
N TRP A 835 -8.33 -6.64 -44.41
CA TRP A 835 -9.54 -6.07 -43.81
C TRP A 835 -10.09 -7.02 -42.76
N GLU A 836 -10.45 -6.47 -41.59
CA GLU A 836 -11.25 -7.16 -40.58
C GLU A 836 -12.68 -6.62 -40.62
N GLY A 837 -13.66 -7.53 -40.57
CA GLY A 837 -15.06 -7.15 -40.58
C GLY A 837 -16.00 -8.32 -40.34
N VAL A 838 -17.27 -8.12 -40.73
CA VAL A 838 -18.37 -9.04 -40.41
C VAL A 838 -18.96 -9.61 -41.70
N ASN A 839 -18.93 -10.93 -41.82
CA ASN A 839 -19.57 -11.69 -42.89
C ASN A 839 -20.72 -12.55 -42.35
N ASN A 840 -21.61 -12.98 -43.24
CA ASN A 840 -22.63 -13.97 -42.92
C ASN A 840 -22.36 -15.28 -43.66
N THR A 841 -22.64 -16.41 -43.02
CA THR A 841 -22.72 -17.74 -43.64
C THR A 841 -24.01 -17.90 -44.46
N LEU A 842 -24.12 -18.97 -45.27
CA LEU A 842 -25.32 -19.22 -46.08
C LEU A 842 -26.58 -19.56 -45.28
N ASP A 843 -26.44 -20.09 -44.06
CA ASP A 843 -27.54 -20.34 -43.13
C ASP A 843 -27.87 -19.14 -42.23
N GLY A 844 -27.12 -18.03 -42.36
CA GLY A 844 -27.42 -16.75 -41.71
C GLY A 844 -26.75 -16.53 -40.35
N GLU A 845 -25.75 -17.33 -39.98
CA GLU A 845 -24.87 -17.05 -38.85
C GLU A 845 -23.91 -15.91 -39.19
N THR A 846 -23.69 -15.01 -38.24
CA THR A 846 -22.82 -13.85 -38.40
C THR A 846 -21.45 -14.14 -37.80
N ILE A 847 -20.41 -14.10 -38.63
CA ILE A 847 -19.02 -14.41 -38.27
C ILE A 847 -18.13 -13.17 -38.46
N ASN A 848 -17.19 -12.98 -37.54
CA ASN A 848 -16.13 -11.98 -37.71
C ASN A 848 -15.00 -12.62 -38.51
N VAL A 849 -14.57 -11.94 -39.57
CA VAL A 849 -13.55 -12.45 -40.49
C VAL A 849 -12.39 -11.47 -40.64
N SER A 850 -11.18 -12.03 -40.71
CA SER A 850 -10.03 -11.36 -41.31
C SER A 850 -9.92 -11.83 -42.76
N MET A 851 -10.16 -10.94 -43.70
CA MET A 851 -9.99 -11.18 -45.14
C MET A 851 -8.67 -10.54 -45.59
N ARG A 852 -7.87 -11.28 -46.35
CA ARG A 852 -6.68 -10.74 -47.04
C ARG A 852 -6.64 -11.30 -48.45
N TRP A 853 -6.42 -10.43 -49.43
CA TRP A 853 -6.18 -10.85 -50.82
C TRP A 853 -4.84 -10.38 -51.36
N SER A 854 -4.36 -11.09 -52.37
CA SER A 854 -3.11 -10.80 -53.07
C SER A 854 -3.15 -11.29 -54.52
N VAL A 855 -2.31 -10.71 -55.37
CA VAL A 855 -2.27 -11.02 -56.82
C VAL A 855 -0.89 -11.53 -57.21
N ALA A 856 -0.84 -12.69 -57.86
CA ALA A 856 0.41 -13.24 -58.40
C ALA A 856 0.99 -12.33 -59.50
N ASP A 857 2.32 -12.26 -59.60
CA ASP A 857 3.02 -11.27 -60.45
C ASP A 857 2.55 -11.27 -61.91
N GLU A 858 2.27 -12.45 -62.47
CA GLU A 858 1.80 -12.63 -63.85
C GLU A 858 0.37 -12.10 -64.12
N PHE A 859 -0.41 -11.80 -63.09
CA PHE A 859 -1.78 -11.28 -63.18
C PHE A 859 -1.94 -9.84 -62.65
N LYS A 860 -0.88 -9.17 -62.18
CA LYS A 860 -0.96 -7.82 -61.61
C LYS A 860 -1.51 -6.76 -62.58
N GLU A 861 -1.23 -6.86 -63.89
CA GLU A 861 -1.75 -5.89 -64.86
C GLU A 861 -3.26 -6.06 -65.15
N SER A 862 -3.76 -7.30 -65.12
CA SER A 862 -5.15 -7.64 -65.48
C SER A 862 -6.09 -7.74 -64.29
N LEU A 863 -5.59 -8.19 -63.13
CA LEU A 863 -6.35 -8.64 -61.97
C LEU A 863 -7.30 -9.82 -62.26
N ALA A 864 -6.95 -10.66 -63.25
CA ALA A 864 -7.78 -11.80 -63.68
C ALA A 864 -7.73 -13.03 -62.75
N ARG A 865 -6.82 -13.03 -61.76
CA ARG A 865 -6.62 -14.08 -60.76
C ARG A 865 -6.15 -13.44 -59.46
N VAL A 866 -7.06 -13.25 -58.51
CA VAL A 866 -6.83 -12.73 -57.18
C VAL A 866 -7.03 -13.87 -56.18
N LEU A 867 -6.05 -14.13 -55.32
CA LEU A 867 -6.16 -15.13 -54.26
C LEU A 867 -6.63 -14.45 -52.97
N VAL A 868 -7.83 -14.79 -52.52
CA VAL A 868 -8.40 -14.31 -51.24
C VAL A 868 -8.26 -15.41 -50.19
N SER A 869 -7.85 -15.03 -48.99
CA SER A 869 -7.86 -15.84 -47.78
C SER A 869 -8.81 -15.23 -46.76
N VAL A 870 -9.63 -16.06 -46.11
CA VAL A 870 -10.59 -15.62 -45.10
C VAL A 870 -10.41 -16.47 -43.85
N ILE A 871 -10.20 -15.81 -42.70
CA ILE A 871 -9.99 -16.47 -41.41
C ILE A 871 -11.12 -16.07 -40.46
N ASP A 872 -11.78 -17.04 -39.83
CA ASP A 872 -12.70 -16.78 -38.73
C ASP A 872 -11.93 -16.29 -37.50
N ILE A 873 -12.17 -15.04 -37.12
CA ILE A 873 -11.61 -14.39 -35.94
C ILE A 873 -12.65 -14.19 -34.83
N THR A 874 -13.86 -14.75 -34.98
CA THR A 874 -14.99 -14.57 -34.04
C THR A 874 -14.60 -14.89 -32.60
N ARG A 875 -13.93 -16.02 -32.37
CA ARG A 875 -13.46 -16.40 -31.03
C ARG A 875 -12.39 -15.45 -30.48
N GLN A 876 -11.54 -14.89 -31.34
CA GLN A 876 -10.54 -13.91 -30.94
C GLN A 876 -11.21 -12.58 -30.56
N LYS A 877 -12.07 -12.03 -31.43
CA LYS A 877 -12.84 -10.80 -31.15
C LYS A 877 -13.68 -10.91 -29.88
N GLN A 878 -14.40 -12.01 -29.67
CA GLN A 878 -15.15 -12.26 -28.43
C GLN A 878 -14.25 -12.29 -27.19
N SER A 879 -13.00 -12.77 -27.31
CA SER A 879 -12.03 -12.79 -26.22
C SER A 879 -11.45 -11.40 -25.95
N GLU A 880 -11.15 -10.63 -27.00
CA GLU A 880 -10.71 -9.23 -26.92
C GLU A 880 -11.78 -8.35 -26.26
N GLU A 881 -13.04 -8.42 -26.73
CA GLU A 881 -14.17 -7.69 -26.15
C GLU A 881 -14.43 -8.06 -24.68
N SER A 882 -14.35 -9.35 -24.33
CA SER A 882 -14.54 -9.81 -22.95
C SER A 882 -13.42 -9.35 -22.02
N LEU A 883 -12.17 -9.26 -22.53
CA LEU A 883 -11.05 -8.70 -21.80
C LEU A 883 -11.19 -7.19 -21.62
N GLU A 884 -11.60 -6.45 -22.66
CA GLU A 884 -11.85 -5.00 -22.57
C GLU A 884 -12.99 -4.71 -21.57
N TYR A 885 -14.08 -5.47 -21.62
CA TYR A 885 -15.19 -5.38 -20.67
C TYR A 885 -14.70 -5.54 -19.23
N ARG A 886 -13.91 -6.59 -18.96
CA ARG A 886 -13.35 -6.87 -17.64
C ARG A 886 -12.42 -5.75 -17.15
N LEU A 887 -11.49 -5.29 -17.99
CA LEU A 887 -10.57 -4.19 -17.66
C LEU A 887 -11.32 -2.88 -17.35
N ARG A 888 -12.42 -2.61 -18.07
CA ARG A 888 -13.28 -1.44 -17.81
C ARG A 888 -14.03 -1.56 -16.49
N PHE A 889 -14.50 -2.76 -16.12
CA PHE A 889 -15.14 -2.99 -14.81
C PHE A 889 -14.14 -2.94 -13.66
N GLU A 890 -12.94 -3.52 -13.80
CA GLU A 890 -11.88 -3.42 -12.79
C GLU A 890 -11.45 -1.97 -12.52
N ASN A 891 -11.36 -1.14 -13.58
CA ASN A 891 -11.11 0.29 -13.45
C ASN A 891 -12.26 1.00 -12.69
N LEU A 892 -13.52 0.65 -13.00
CA LEU A 892 -14.68 1.17 -12.26
C LEU A 892 -14.65 0.77 -10.76
N LEU A 893 -14.37 -0.49 -10.44
CA LEU A 893 -14.19 -0.95 -9.06
C LEU A 893 -13.06 -0.20 -8.33
N SER A 894 -11.94 0.02 -9.01
CA SER A 894 -10.80 0.76 -8.47
C SER A 894 -11.18 2.21 -8.13
N GLN A 895 -11.89 2.88 -9.04
CA GLN A 895 -12.42 4.23 -8.82
C GLN A 895 -13.37 4.27 -7.61
N ILE A 896 -14.36 3.37 -7.56
CA ILE A 896 -15.31 3.26 -6.44
C ILE A 896 -14.57 3.00 -5.12
N SER A 897 -13.67 2.01 -5.09
CA SER A 897 -12.88 1.65 -3.91
C SER A 897 -12.03 2.81 -3.40
N SER A 898 -11.39 3.57 -4.30
CA SER A 898 -10.56 4.73 -3.95
C SER A 898 -11.34 5.85 -3.25
N ARG A 899 -12.58 6.10 -3.69
CA ARG A 899 -13.47 7.10 -3.08
C ARG A 899 -13.86 6.72 -1.67
N PHE A 900 -14.10 5.43 -1.42
CA PHE A 900 -14.39 4.92 -0.10
C PHE A 900 -13.23 5.02 0.90
N ILE A 901 -11.99 5.37 0.55
CA ILE A 901 -10.85 5.30 1.50
C ILE A 901 -10.97 6.32 2.65
N ASN A 902 -11.41 7.56 2.40
CA ASN A 902 -11.32 8.68 3.35
C ASN A 902 -12.66 9.39 3.65
N LEU A 903 -13.80 8.74 3.42
CA LEU A 903 -15.12 9.34 3.67
C LEU A 903 -15.43 9.48 5.16
N SER A 904 -16.06 10.60 5.54
CA SER A 904 -16.72 10.73 6.84
C SER A 904 -18.00 9.88 6.92
N SER A 905 -18.51 9.70 8.14
CA SER A 905 -19.79 9.02 8.40
C SER A 905 -21.01 9.74 7.81
N GLN A 906 -20.88 11.00 7.38
CA GLN A 906 -21.96 11.79 6.78
C GLN A 906 -21.95 11.76 5.24
N GLU A 907 -20.84 11.40 4.61
CA GLU A 907 -20.67 11.38 3.15
C GLU A 907 -20.84 9.97 2.55
N ILE A 908 -20.90 8.93 3.39
CA ILE A 908 -20.88 7.53 2.93
C ILE A 908 -22.14 7.14 2.17
N ASP A 909 -23.32 7.57 2.61
CA ASP A 909 -24.60 7.19 2.00
C ASP A 909 -24.73 7.78 0.57
N ASP A 910 -24.25 9.01 0.37
CA ASP A 910 -24.19 9.65 -0.97
C ASP A 910 -23.25 8.89 -1.92
N GLU A 911 -22.08 8.45 -1.45
CA GLU A 911 -21.14 7.68 -2.27
C GLU A 911 -21.63 6.24 -2.53
N ILE A 912 -22.39 5.62 -1.61
CA ILE A 912 -23.05 4.32 -1.88
C ILE A 912 -24.08 4.47 -2.99
N ASN A 913 -24.93 5.51 -2.95
CA ASN A 913 -25.91 5.77 -4.00
C ASN A 913 -25.24 6.07 -5.35
N LEU A 914 -24.11 6.80 -5.35
CA LEU A 914 -23.31 7.03 -6.57
C LEU A 914 -22.67 5.74 -7.09
N ALA A 915 -22.11 4.90 -6.22
CA ALA A 915 -21.48 3.64 -6.58
C ALA A 915 -22.50 2.64 -7.17
N LEU A 916 -23.69 2.54 -6.57
CA LEU A 916 -24.84 1.80 -7.10
C LEU A 916 -25.19 2.29 -8.51
N LYS A 917 -25.36 3.60 -8.69
CA LYS A 917 -25.64 4.19 -10.00
C LYS A 917 -24.57 3.85 -11.04
N LEU A 918 -23.29 3.99 -10.70
CA LEU A 918 -22.20 3.75 -11.66
C LEU A 918 -22.15 2.28 -12.11
N VAL A 919 -22.30 1.32 -11.18
CA VAL A 919 -22.35 -0.11 -11.51
C VAL A 919 -23.64 -0.45 -12.25
N GLY A 920 -24.78 0.10 -11.82
CA GLY A 920 -26.07 -0.13 -12.47
C GLY A 920 -26.11 0.35 -13.92
N GLN A 921 -25.53 1.52 -14.20
CA GLN A 921 -25.37 2.05 -15.56
C GLN A 921 -24.36 1.25 -16.39
N PHE A 922 -23.29 0.71 -15.78
CA PHE A 922 -22.31 -0.12 -16.47
C PHE A 922 -22.92 -1.48 -16.89
N GLU A 923 -23.57 -2.15 -15.93
CA GLU A 923 -24.23 -3.45 -16.12
C GLU A 923 -25.58 -3.35 -16.85
N LYS A 924 -26.07 -2.13 -17.11
CA LYS A 924 -27.36 -1.85 -17.79
C LYS A 924 -28.54 -2.56 -17.12
N VAL A 925 -28.63 -2.42 -15.81
CA VAL A 925 -29.74 -2.95 -14.99
C VAL A 925 -30.77 -1.84 -14.72
N ASP A 926 -32.02 -2.22 -14.47
CA ASP A 926 -33.11 -1.25 -14.28
C ASP A 926 -33.12 -0.68 -12.86
N ARG A 927 -32.71 -1.49 -11.86
CA ARG A 927 -32.43 -1.03 -10.49
C ARG A 927 -31.21 -1.73 -9.88
N SER A 928 -30.55 -1.03 -8.97
CA SER A 928 -29.50 -1.56 -8.10
C SER A 928 -29.68 -1.04 -6.68
N TYR A 929 -29.65 -1.92 -5.67
CA TYR A 929 -30.04 -1.57 -4.30
C TYR A 929 -29.26 -2.33 -3.23
N VAL A 930 -29.31 -1.81 -1.99
CA VAL A 930 -28.73 -2.42 -0.79
C VAL A 930 -29.80 -2.64 0.27
N PHE A 931 -30.04 -3.91 0.60
CA PHE A 931 -30.82 -4.29 1.78
C PHE A 931 -29.92 -4.45 3.00
N ARG A 932 -30.34 -3.88 4.13
CA ARG A 932 -29.72 -4.06 5.45
C ARG A 932 -30.59 -4.96 6.31
N ILE A 933 -29.98 -5.89 7.03
CA ILE A 933 -30.66 -6.81 7.94
C ILE A 933 -30.47 -6.33 9.39
N ASP A 934 -31.57 -6.09 10.07
CA ASP A 934 -31.66 -5.92 11.52
C ASP A 934 -31.78 -7.32 12.15
N LEU A 935 -30.62 -7.88 12.55
CA LEU A 935 -30.53 -9.22 13.13
C LEU A 935 -31.34 -9.37 14.44
N PRO A 936 -31.31 -8.41 15.40
CA PRO A 936 -32.18 -8.45 16.59
C PRO A 936 -33.67 -8.54 16.29
N ASN A 937 -34.18 -7.74 15.34
CA ASN A 937 -35.61 -7.70 15.02
C ASN A 937 -36.03 -8.68 13.92
N GLN A 938 -35.07 -9.39 13.29
CA GLN A 938 -35.27 -10.23 12.11
C GLN A 938 -36.06 -9.53 10.99
N THR A 939 -35.72 -8.28 10.72
CA THR A 939 -36.28 -7.51 9.61
C THR A 939 -35.18 -7.07 8.64
N MET A 940 -35.56 -6.79 7.40
CA MET A 940 -34.71 -6.19 6.39
C MET A 940 -35.35 -4.91 5.84
N SER A 941 -34.52 -3.96 5.41
CA SER A 941 -34.98 -2.70 4.80
C SER A 941 -34.12 -2.38 3.59
N ASN A 942 -34.74 -1.90 2.50
CA ASN A 942 -34.00 -1.28 1.41
C ASN A 942 -33.43 0.06 1.89
N THR A 943 -32.13 0.26 1.85
CA THR A 943 -31.48 1.46 2.45
C THR A 943 -30.88 2.41 1.43
N HIS A 944 -30.53 1.90 0.26
CA HIS A 944 -29.91 2.63 -0.83
C HIS A 944 -30.42 2.02 -2.12
N GLU A 945 -30.83 2.86 -3.06
CA GLU A 945 -31.44 2.42 -4.32
C GLU A 945 -31.13 3.42 -5.41
N TRP A 946 -30.65 2.91 -6.54
CA TRP A 946 -30.64 3.62 -7.81
C TRP A 946 -31.59 2.91 -8.77
N CYS A 947 -32.34 3.70 -9.54
CA CYS A 947 -33.26 3.27 -10.59
C CYS A 947 -32.94 4.02 -11.89
N GLU A 948 -33.07 3.35 -13.02
CA GLU A 948 -33.03 4.00 -14.33
C GLU A 948 -34.31 4.83 -14.57
N ASN A 949 -34.21 5.81 -15.47
CA ASN A 949 -35.27 6.79 -15.73
C ASN A 949 -36.58 6.13 -16.16
N GLY A 950 -37.64 6.33 -15.37
CA GLY A 950 -38.98 5.79 -15.63
C GLY A 950 -39.31 4.53 -14.82
N ILE A 951 -38.36 3.95 -14.11
CA ILE A 951 -38.58 2.81 -13.21
C ILE A 951 -39.02 3.31 -11.83
N LEU A 952 -40.01 2.66 -11.22
CA LEU A 952 -40.55 3.04 -9.90
C LEU A 952 -39.62 2.57 -8.76
N PRO A 953 -39.07 3.51 -7.95
CA PRO A 953 -38.29 3.18 -6.76
C PRO A 953 -39.12 2.39 -5.73
N GLN A 954 -38.48 1.46 -5.04
CA GLN A 954 -39.06 0.62 -3.99
C GLN A 954 -38.50 0.93 -2.60
N ILE A 955 -37.50 1.80 -2.49
CA ILE A 955 -36.84 2.16 -1.23
C ILE A 955 -37.83 2.54 -0.12
N ASP A 956 -38.75 3.49 -0.35
CA ASP A 956 -39.75 3.88 0.66
C ASP A 956 -40.81 2.79 0.93
N SER A 957 -41.02 1.88 -0.02
CA SER A 957 -42.07 0.86 0.06
C SER A 957 -41.65 -0.40 0.82
N ILE A 958 -40.34 -0.71 0.86
CA ILE A 958 -39.81 -1.96 1.44
C ILE A 958 -38.93 -1.66 2.66
N GLN A 959 -39.60 -1.21 3.72
CA GLN A 959 -39.00 -0.89 5.02
C GLN A 959 -39.43 -1.89 6.10
N LYS A 960 -38.48 -2.34 6.94
CA LYS A 960 -38.70 -3.24 8.08
C LYS A 960 -39.50 -4.51 7.74
N MET A 961 -39.28 -5.04 6.53
CA MET A 961 -39.91 -6.27 6.05
C MET A 961 -39.39 -7.47 6.86
N PRO A 962 -40.25 -8.33 7.44
CA PRO A 962 -39.81 -9.52 8.14
C PRO A 962 -38.99 -10.44 7.23
N VAL A 963 -37.85 -10.93 7.70
CA VAL A 963 -36.99 -11.90 6.97
C VAL A 963 -37.79 -13.17 6.62
N SER A 964 -38.72 -13.57 7.48
CA SER A 964 -39.65 -14.69 7.28
C SER A 964 -40.68 -14.50 6.16
N ALA A 965 -40.80 -13.30 5.58
CA ALA A 965 -41.63 -13.06 4.39
C ALA A 965 -40.95 -13.54 3.09
N THR A 966 -39.63 -13.78 3.12
CA THR A 966 -38.83 -14.28 1.99
C THR A 966 -37.92 -15.45 2.41
N PRO A 967 -38.49 -16.57 2.90
CA PRO A 967 -37.71 -17.69 3.45
C PRO A 967 -36.82 -18.41 2.42
N TRP A 968 -37.25 -18.52 1.16
CA TRP A 968 -36.46 -19.15 0.10
C TRP A 968 -35.28 -18.26 -0.32
N LEU A 969 -35.48 -16.93 -0.42
CA LEU A 969 -34.38 -16.01 -0.70
C LEU A 969 -33.27 -16.16 0.34
N PHE A 970 -33.62 -16.09 1.63
CA PHE A 970 -32.64 -16.17 2.71
C PHE A 970 -31.92 -17.52 2.78
N GLY A 971 -32.64 -18.63 2.54
CA GLY A 971 -32.03 -19.95 2.46
C GLY A 971 -31.06 -20.16 1.29
N ASN A 972 -31.10 -19.30 0.26
CA ASN A 972 -30.22 -19.40 -0.91
C ASN A 972 -29.08 -18.35 -0.93
N ILE A 973 -29.27 -17.16 -0.31
CA ILE A 973 -28.20 -16.14 -0.21
C ILE A 973 -27.24 -16.35 0.97
N GLU A 974 -27.46 -17.37 1.82
CA GLU A 974 -26.66 -17.57 3.02
C GLU A 974 -25.17 -17.77 2.67
N ASP A 975 -24.86 -18.65 1.70
CA ASP A 975 -23.49 -19.00 1.32
C ASP A 975 -23.03 -18.51 -0.07
N GLN A 976 -23.92 -18.27 -1.04
CA GLN A 976 -23.56 -17.90 -2.43
C GLN A 976 -24.45 -16.79 -3.01
N PRO A 977 -24.09 -16.18 -4.15
CA PRO A 977 -25.00 -15.29 -4.89
C PRO A 977 -26.27 -16.04 -5.34
N LEU A 978 -27.42 -15.39 -5.20
CA LEU A 978 -28.69 -15.88 -5.74
C LEU A 978 -28.91 -15.26 -7.13
N ILE A 979 -28.88 -16.11 -8.16
CA ILE A 979 -29.02 -15.71 -9.57
C ILE A 979 -30.34 -16.23 -10.11
N VAL A 980 -31.17 -15.34 -10.64
CA VAL A 980 -32.49 -15.65 -11.20
C VAL A 980 -32.60 -15.07 -12.60
N ASN A 981 -32.25 -15.88 -13.61
CA ASN A 981 -32.35 -15.50 -15.02
C ASN A 981 -33.82 -15.26 -15.48
N ARG A 982 -34.79 -15.87 -14.78
CA ARG A 982 -36.23 -15.80 -15.10
C ARG A 982 -37.09 -15.99 -13.86
N VAL A 983 -37.73 -14.92 -13.38
CA VAL A 983 -38.66 -14.93 -12.22
C VAL A 983 -39.89 -15.82 -12.46
N SER A 984 -40.42 -15.83 -13.69
CA SER A 984 -41.57 -16.66 -14.05
C SER A 984 -41.31 -18.17 -13.90
N GLY A 985 -40.03 -18.59 -13.95
CA GLY A 985 -39.57 -19.97 -13.80
C GLY A 985 -39.09 -20.36 -12.39
N LEU A 986 -39.29 -19.51 -11.38
CA LEU A 986 -38.91 -19.82 -9.99
C LEU A 986 -39.60 -21.10 -9.46
N PRO A 987 -38.92 -21.86 -8.58
CA PRO A 987 -39.39 -23.15 -8.10
C PRO A 987 -40.57 -23.02 -7.11
N ALA A 988 -41.23 -24.14 -6.82
CA ALA A 988 -42.46 -24.16 -6.02
C ALA A 988 -42.23 -23.76 -4.54
N GLU A 989 -41.01 -23.85 -4.02
CA GLU A 989 -40.68 -23.35 -2.68
C GLU A 989 -40.63 -21.81 -2.61
N ALA A 990 -40.42 -21.13 -3.75
CA ALA A 990 -40.19 -19.69 -3.86
C ALA A 990 -41.46 -18.87 -4.17
N VAL A 991 -42.66 -19.40 -3.85
CA VAL A 991 -43.95 -18.80 -4.23
C VAL A 991 -44.19 -17.43 -3.60
N LEU A 992 -43.66 -17.17 -2.40
CA LEU A 992 -43.79 -15.88 -1.72
C LEU A 992 -42.93 -14.81 -2.41
N GLU A 993 -41.67 -15.15 -2.65
CA GLU A 993 -40.68 -14.35 -3.36
C GLU A 993 -41.12 -14.04 -4.79
N LYS A 994 -41.58 -15.06 -5.52
CA LYS A 994 -42.09 -14.88 -6.89
C LYS A 994 -43.20 -13.84 -6.93
N LYS A 995 -44.17 -13.89 -5.99
CA LYS A 995 -45.23 -12.89 -5.89
C LYS A 995 -44.70 -11.49 -5.58
N ILE A 996 -43.69 -11.38 -4.73
CA ILE A 996 -43.03 -10.11 -4.37
C ILE A 996 -42.29 -9.53 -5.59
N PHE A 997 -41.55 -10.36 -6.33
CA PHE A 997 -40.80 -9.97 -7.53
C PHE A 997 -41.73 -9.58 -8.69
N GLU A 998 -42.78 -10.37 -8.96
CA GLU A 998 -43.79 -10.07 -9.97
C GLU A 998 -44.56 -8.77 -9.64
N SER A 999 -44.80 -8.48 -8.35
CA SER A 999 -45.43 -7.21 -7.93
C SER A 999 -44.55 -5.97 -8.12
N GLN A 1000 -43.23 -6.17 -8.28
CA GLN A 1000 -42.23 -5.15 -8.58
C GLN A 1000 -41.79 -5.19 -10.06
N GLU A 1001 -42.53 -5.91 -10.90
CA GLU A 1001 -42.31 -6.14 -12.33
C GLU A 1001 -40.96 -6.82 -12.70
N ILE A 1002 -40.29 -7.44 -11.73
CA ILE A 1002 -38.97 -8.06 -11.93
C ILE A 1002 -39.10 -9.30 -12.83
N LYS A 1003 -38.31 -9.31 -13.90
CA LYS A 1003 -38.20 -10.42 -14.85
C LYS A 1003 -36.96 -11.26 -14.59
N SER A 1004 -35.85 -10.63 -14.20
CA SER A 1004 -34.60 -11.29 -13.79
C SER A 1004 -33.87 -10.47 -12.73
N LEU A 1005 -33.10 -11.13 -11.88
CA LEU A 1005 -32.33 -10.49 -10.80
C LEU A 1005 -31.07 -11.28 -10.42
N SER A 1006 -30.10 -10.58 -9.83
CA SER A 1006 -28.96 -11.17 -9.13
C SER A 1006 -28.80 -10.52 -7.75
N ILE A 1007 -28.54 -11.32 -6.72
CA ILE A 1007 -28.39 -10.87 -5.33
C ILE A 1007 -27.08 -11.42 -4.76
N PHE A 1008 -26.29 -10.52 -4.18
CA PHE A 1008 -24.95 -10.79 -3.65
C PHE A 1008 -24.93 -10.55 -2.13
N PRO A 1009 -24.61 -11.58 -1.32
CA PRO A 1009 -24.62 -11.44 0.13
C PRO A 1009 -23.51 -10.52 0.64
N MET A 1010 -23.86 -9.64 1.59
CA MET A 1010 -22.91 -8.81 2.32
C MET A 1010 -22.64 -9.45 3.67
N ARG A 1011 -21.37 -9.82 3.93
CA ARG A 1011 -20.96 -10.47 5.17
C ARG A 1011 -19.94 -9.65 5.96
N VAL A 1012 -20.05 -9.78 7.28
CA VAL A 1012 -19.09 -9.28 8.27
C VAL A 1012 -18.89 -10.41 9.29
N ASN A 1013 -17.63 -10.80 9.56
CA ASN A 1013 -17.30 -11.86 10.52
C ASN A 1013 -18.16 -13.13 10.33
N GLN A 1014 -18.28 -13.59 9.08
CA GLN A 1014 -19.09 -14.73 8.62
C GLN A 1014 -20.62 -14.59 8.82
N LYS A 1015 -21.14 -13.48 9.36
CA LYS A 1015 -22.57 -13.22 9.47
C LYS A 1015 -23.09 -12.41 8.27
N LEU A 1016 -24.24 -12.80 7.75
CA LEU A 1016 -25.00 -12.03 6.76
C LEU A 1016 -25.54 -10.74 7.43
N VAL A 1017 -25.14 -9.58 6.93
CA VAL A 1017 -25.57 -8.25 7.44
C VAL A 1017 -26.47 -7.49 6.47
N GLY A 1018 -26.56 -7.97 5.23
CA GLY A 1018 -27.34 -7.38 4.16
C GLY A 1018 -27.10 -8.11 2.84
N PHE A 1019 -27.60 -7.55 1.75
CA PHE A 1019 -27.27 -7.97 0.40
C PHE A 1019 -27.36 -6.80 -0.57
N VAL A 1020 -26.57 -6.87 -1.64
CA VAL A 1020 -26.68 -5.99 -2.80
C VAL A 1020 -27.49 -6.72 -3.86
N GLY A 1021 -28.50 -6.08 -4.44
CA GLY A 1021 -29.29 -6.67 -5.52
C GLY A 1021 -29.29 -5.81 -6.77
N PHE A 1022 -29.39 -6.47 -7.91
CA PHE A 1022 -29.53 -5.87 -9.23
C PHE A 1022 -30.70 -6.55 -9.93
N ASP A 1023 -31.66 -5.76 -10.42
CA ASP A 1023 -32.83 -6.30 -11.10
C ASP A 1023 -33.12 -5.65 -12.45
N ILE A 1024 -33.83 -6.40 -13.27
CA ILE A 1024 -34.25 -6.01 -14.61
C ILE A 1024 -35.75 -6.32 -14.71
N VAL A 1025 -36.52 -5.27 -15.01
CA VAL A 1025 -37.97 -5.27 -15.20
C VAL A 1025 -38.33 -5.13 -16.68
N SER A 1026 -37.42 -4.60 -17.49
CA SER A 1026 -37.58 -4.40 -18.94
C SER A 1026 -37.57 -5.72 -19.72
N ALA A 1027 -36.61 -6.61 -19.45
CA ALA A 1027 -36.45 -7.91 -20.11
C ALA A 1027 -35.97 -9.03 -19.14
N GLU A 1028 -36.00 -10.28 -19.60
CA GLU A 1028 -35.27 -11.37 -18.95
C GLU A 1028 -33.79 -11.33 -19.38
N ARG A 1029 -32.85 -11.44 -18.43
CA ARG A 1029 -31.40 -11.50 -18.67
C ARG A 1029 -30.84 -12.83 -18.17
N GLU A 1030 -29.94 -13.41 -18.96
CA GLU A 1030 -29.03 -14.46 -18.50
C GLU A 1030 -27.76 -13.81 -17.94
N TRP A 1031 -27.43 -14.11 -16.68
CA TRP A 1031 -26.24 -13.57 -16.01
C TRP A 1031 -25.01 -14.43 -16.33
N LYS A 1032 -23.93 -13.82 -16.85
CA LYS A 1032 -22.70 -14.54 -17.15
C LYS A 1032 -21.86 -14.75 -15.89
N GLN A 1033 -21.04 -15.80 -15.89
CA GLN A 1033 -20.18 -16.12 -14.74
C GLN A 1033 -19.19 -14.98 -14.40
N ASP A 1034 -18.68 -14.29 -15.42
CA ASP A 1034 -17.81 -13.12 -15.24
C ASP A 1034 -18.54 -11.96 -14.56
N ASP A 1035 -19.75 -11.61 -15.01
CA ASP A 1035 -20.61 -10.59 -14.39
C ASP A 1035 -20.83 -10.91 -12.90
N ILE A 1036 -21.11 -12.17 -12.56
CA ILE A 1036 -21.35 -12.63 -11.19
C ILE A 1036 -20.10 -12.46 -10.31
N ILE A 1037 -18.92 -12.82 -10.81
CA ILE A 1037 -17.65 -12.65 -10.08
C ILE A 1037 -17.38 -11.16 -9.83
N MET A 1038 -17.58 -10.33 -10.84
CA MET A 1038 -17.34 -8.88 -10.80
C MET A 1038 -18.31 -8.16 -9.85
N LEU A 1039 -19.60 -8.47 -9.91
CA LEU A 1039 -20.62 -7.93 -9.01
C LEU A 1039 -20.46 -8.41 -7.55
N GLN A 1040 -19.96 -9.62 -7.32
CA GLN A 1040 -19.60 -10.07 -5.96
C GLN A 1040 -18.42 -9.27 -5.38
N GLN A 1041 -17.43 -8.87 -6.19
CA GLN A 1041 -16.36 -7.99 -5.73
C GLN A 1041 -16.90 -6.61 -5.33
N PHE A 1042 -17.83 -6.04 -6.10
CA PHE A 1042 -18.53 -4.81 -5.74
C PHE A 1042 -19.28 -4.92 -4.41
N ALA A 1043 -20.04 -6.00 -4.20
CA ALA A 1043 -20.76 -6.24 -2.95
C ALA A 1043 -19.82 -6.36 -1.73
N ASN A 1044 -18.62 -6.93 -1.92
CA ASN A 1044 -17.59 -7.00 -0.88
C ASN A 1044 -17.03 -5.60 -0.53
N ILE A 1045 -16.82 -4.72 -1.53
CA ILE A 1045 -16.38 -3.33 -1.30
C ILE A 1045 -17.43 -2.59 -0.45
N LEU A 1046 -18.72 -2.68 -0.81
CA LEU A 1046 -19.79 -2.07 -0.02
C LEU A 1046 -19.84 -2.64 1.40
N SER A 1047 -19.77 -3.97 1.57
CA SER A 1047 -19.79 -4.61 2.90
C SER A 1047 -18.68 -4.06 3.83
N ASN A 1048 -17.46 -3.90 3.30
CA ASN A 1048 -16.33 -3.34 4.04
C ASN A 1048 -16.52 -1.84 4.38
N ALA A 1049 -17.09 -1.06 3.46
CA ALA A 1049 -17.37 0.36 3.70
C ALA A 1049 -18.41 0.53 4.83
N PHE A 1050 -19.48 -0.26 4.81
CA PHE A 1050 -20.51 -0.26 5.86
C PHE A 1050 -19.97 -0.65 7.24
N GLU A 1051 -19.15 -1.71 7.34
CA GLU A 1051 -18.63 -2.14 8.64
C GLU A 1051 -17.68 -1.10 9.23
N ARG A 1052 -16.85 -0.45 8.40
CA ARG A 1052 -15.99 0.65 8.84
C ARG A 1052 -16.81 1.83 9.36
N ALA A 1053 -17.87 2.24 8.67
CA ALA A 1053 -18.74 3.33 9.14
C ALA A 1053 -19.45 2.97 10.46
N ARG A 1054 -19.91 1.73 10.60
CA ARG A 1054 -20.49 1.23 11.86
C ARG A 1054 -19.48 1.27 13.00
N LEU A 1055 -18.27 0.78 12.79
CA LEU A 1055 -17.19 0.80 13.79
C LEU A 1055 -16.82 2.24 14.18
N GLN A 1056 -16.82 3.17 13.22
CA GLN A 1056 -16.59 4.59 13.49
C GLN A 1056 -17.69 5.18 14.40
N ILE A 1057 -18.97 4.91 14.12
CA ILE A 1057 -20.10 5.36 14.95
C ILE A 1057 -20.02 4.72 16.35
N GLU A 1058 -19.70 3.43 16.45
CA GLU A 1058 -19.58 2.75 17.75
C GLU A 1058 -18.39 3.29 18.58
N LEU A 1059 -17.27 3.64 17.93
CA LEU A 1059 -16.14 4.33 18.57
C LEU A 1059 -16.52 5.73 19.06
N GLU A 1060 -17.31 6.48 18.27
CA GLU A 1060 -17.81 7.80 18.66
C GLU A 1060 -18.81 7.73 19.83
N GLU A 1061 -19.73 6.76 19.84
CA GLU A 1061 -20.65 6.52 20.96
C GLU A 1061 -19.94 6.08 22.23
N ARG A 1062 -18.93 5.19 22.14
CA ARG A 1062 -18.11 4.81 23.30
C ARG A 1062 -17.29 5.99 23.81
N ALA A 1063 -16.75 6.85 22.93
CA ALA A 1063 -15.96 8.02 23.31
C ALA A 1063 -16.76 9.11 24.08
N ILE A 1064 -18.10 9.07 24.05
CA ILE A 1064 -18.98 10.02 24.76
C ILE A 1064 -19.72 9.43 25.98
N ARG A 1065 -19.53 8.13 26.28
CA ARG A 1065 -20.11 7.45 27.45
C ARG A 1065 -19.05 7.07 28.49
N ASP A 1066 -19.50 6.83 29.73
CA ASP A 1066 -18.68 6.35 30.84
C ASP A 1066 -18.68 4.81 30.85
N GLU A 1067 -17.49 4.19 30.90
CA GLU A 1067 -17.33 2.74 30.74
C GLU A 1067 -18.02 1.91 31.84
N LEU A 1068 -18.10 2.44 33.07
CA LEU A 1068 -18.71 1.73 34.21
C LEU A 1068 -20.24 1.84 34.20
N THR A 1069 -20.78 3.02 33.90
CA THR A 1069 -22.20 3.34 34.12
C THR A 1069 -23.04 3.46 32.85
N ASN A 1070 -22.41 3.57 31.68
CA ASN A 1070 -23.03 3.85 30.38
C ASN A 1070 -23.80 5.19 30.28
N ALA A 1071 -23.74 6.03 31.33
CA ALA A 1071 -24.17 7.42 31.29
C ALA A 1071 -23.24 8.25 30.38
N LEU A 1072 -23.61 9.49 30.06
CA LEU A 1072 -22.70 10.37 29.32
C LEU A 1072 -21.44 10.65 30.16
N ASN A 1073 -20.25 10.49 29.58
CA ASN A 1073 -19.03 10.97 30.24
C ASN A 1073 -18.97 12.50 30.18
N ARG A 1074 -18.04 13.12 30.92
CA ARG A 1074 -17.87 14.59 30.96
C ARG A 1074 -17.81 15.25 29.56
N ARG A 1075 -17.17 14.61 28.57
CA ARG A 1075 -17.08 15.12 27.18
C ARG A 1075 -18.43 15.03 26.47
N GLY A 1076 -19.09 13.86 26.54
CA GLY A 1076 -20.41 13.63 25.96
C GLY A 1076 -21.48 14.54 26.55
N PHE A 1077 -21.52 14.66 27.87
CA PHE A 1077 -22.46 15.53 28.56
C PHE A 1077 -22.26 16.99 28.14
N THR A 1078 -21.03 17.49 28.13
CA THR A 1078 -20.74 18.89 27.75
C THR A 1078 -21.21 19.17 26.31
N ALA A 1079 -21.03 18.23 25.38
CA ALA A 1079 -21.47 18.40 23.99
C ALA A 1079 -23.00 18.50 23.88
N PHE A 1080 -23.76 17.53 24.42
CA PHE A 1080 -25.22 17.55 24.37
C PHE A 1080 -25.83 18.68 25.20
N ALA A 1081 -25.29 18.96 26.39
CA ALA A 1081 -25.75 20.04 27.23
C ALA A 1081 -25.56 21.40 26.55
N THR A 1082 -24.46 21.61 25.83
CA THR A 1082 -24.25 22.83 25.04
C THR A 1082 -25.31 23.00 23.94
N ILE A 1083 -25.72 21.92 23.29
CA ILE A 1083 -26.77 21.95 22.25
C ILE A 1083 -28.12 22.34 22.86
N GLU A 1084 -28.57 21.63 23.90
CA GLU A 1084 -29.86 21.87 24.54
C GLU A 1084 -29.92 23.20 25.31
N TYR A 1085 -28.80 23.65 25.88
CA TYR A 1085 -28.66 24.99 26.45
C TYR A 1085 -28.87 26.08 25.39
N ASN A 1086 -28.14 26.03 24.28
CA ASN A 1086 -28.27 27.00 23.19
C ASN A 1086 -29.66 26.96 22.52
N ARG A 1087 -30.27 25.77 22.40
CA ARG A 1087 -31.65 25.60 21.94
C ARG A 1087 -32.63 26.31 22.87
N SER A 1088 -32.48 26.11 24.17
CA SER A 1088 -33.35 26.72 25.19
C SER A 1088 -33.17 28.24 25.26
N LEU A 1089 -31.95 28.77 25.12
CA LEU A 1089 -31.71 30.21 24.93
C LEU A 1089 -32.43 30.74 23.69
N ARG A 1090 -32.31 30.06 22.54
CA ARG A 1090 -32.93 30.47 21.27
C ARG A 1090 -34.46 30.52 21.34
N PHE A 1091 -35.08 29.59 22.06
CA PHE A 1091 -36.54 29.49 22.19
C PHE A 1091 -37.09 30.10 23.50
N ASN A 1092 -36.26 30.80 24.28
CA ASN A 1092 -36.64 31.44 25.53
C ASN A 1092 -37.34 30.45 26.51
N ARG A 1093 -36.72 29.28 26.69
CA ARG A 1093 -37.15 28.19 27.58
C ARG A 1093 -36.25 28.11 28.82
N PRO A 1094 -36.79 27.80 30.01
CA PRO A 1094 -35.97 27.64 31.21
C PRO A 1094 -35.15 26.35 31.14
N VAL A 1095 -33.97 26.34 31.78
CA VAL A 1095 -33.11 25.16 31.91
C VAL A 1095 -32.65 25.04 33.36
N GLY A 1096 -32.91 23.86 33.93
CA GLY A 1096 -32.39 23.45 35.24
C GLY A 1096 -31.11 22.63 35.10
N LEU A 1097 -30.23 22.74 36.08
CA LEU A 1097 -29.07 21.88 36.26
C LEU A 1097 -29.08 21.33 37.69
N ILE A 1098 -28.89 20.02 37.81
CA ILE A 1098 -28.67 19.31 39.07
C ILE A 1098 -27.24 18.79 39.06
N LEU A 1099 -26.50 19.02 40.14
CA LEU A 1099 -25.23 18.34 40.43
C LEU A 1099 -25.40 17.56 41.73
N PHE A 1100 -25.08 16.26 41.74
CA PHE A 1100 -25.22 15.43 42.94
C PHE A 1100 -24.02 14.50 43.16
N ASP A 1101 -23.81 14.14 44.42
CA ASP A 1101 -22.65 13.40 44.90
C ASP A 1101 -23.06 12.34 45.91
N MET A 1102 -22.38 11.20 45.88
CA MET A 1102 -22.69 10.04 46.72
C MET A 1102 -22.13 10.17 48.14
N ASP A 1103 -23.02 10.33 49.11
CA ASP A 1103 -22.63 10.46 50.52
C ASP A 1103 -21.96 9.16 51.00
N HIS A 1104 -20.73 9.30 51.51
CA HIS A 1104 -19.97 8.23 52.17
C HIS A 1104 -19.62 7.00 51.32
N LEU A 1105 -19.67 7.06 49.97
CA LEU A 1105 -19.26 5.94 49.11
C LEU A 1105 -17.88 5.37 49.48
N LYS A 1106 -16.90 6.24 49.79
CA LYS A 1106 -15.57 5.80 50.25
C LYS A 1106 -15.63 4.79 51.40
N ARG A 1107 -16.54 4.96 52.37
CA ARG A 1107 -16.69 4.03 53.50
C ARG A 1107 -17.15 2.64 53.03
N VAL A 1108 -17.95 2.56 51.98
CA VAL A 1108 -18.35 1.29 51.38
C VAL A 1108 -17.16 0.67 50.65
N ASN A 1109 -16.41 1.44 49.86
CA ASN A 1109 -15.20 0.94 49.19
C ASN A 1109 -14.15 0.42 50.20
N ASP A 1110 -13.95 1.16 51.30
CA ASP A 1110 -13.04 0.78 52.38
C ASP A 1110 -13.51 -0.47 53.16
N THR A 1111 -14.80 -0.85 53.07
CA THR A 1111 -15.39 -1.99 53.82
C THR A 1111 -15.62 -3.23 52.96
N PHE A 1112 -16.03 -3.06 51.69
CA PHE A 1112 -16.46 -4.13 50.78
C PHE A 1112 -15.66 -4.17 49.46
N GLY A 1113 -14.66 -3.30 49.30
CA GLY A 1113 -13.82 -3.20 48.10
C GLY A 1113 -14.38 -2.29 47.01
N HIS A 1114 -13.55 -1.96 46.01
CA HIS A 1114 -13.93 -1.05 44.92
C HIS A 1114 -15.04 -1.63 44.02
N THR A 1115 -15.02 -2.93 43.73
CA THR A 1115 -16.05 -3.62 42.94
C THR A 1115 -17.45 -3.49 43.55
N ALA A 1116 -17.53 -3.46 44.89
CA ALA A 1116 -18.76 -3.22 45.63
C ALA A 1116 -19.25 -1.77 45.48
N GLY A 1117 -18.33 -0.79 45.50
CA GLY A 1117 -18.61 0.60 45.17
C GLY A 1117 -19.15 0.77 43.75
N ASP A 1118 -18.48 0.15 42.77
CA ASP A 1118 -18.85 0.20 41.35
C ASP A 1118 -20.27 -0.32 41.11
N ALA A 1119 -20.69 -1.39 41.79
CA ALA A 1119 -22.05 -1.91 41.74
C ALA A 1119 -23.10 -0.90 42.27
N ILE A 1120 -22.78 -0.14 43.34
CA ILE A 1120 -23.66 0.92 43.85
C ILE A 1120 -23.75 2.08 42.86
N ILE A 1121 -22.63 2.50 42.28
CA ILE A 1121 -22.58 3.57 41.27
C ILE A 1121 -23.52 3.20 40.10
N GLN A 1122 -23.48 1.94 39.64
CA GLN A 1122 -24.37 1.42 38.59
C GLN A 1122 -25.86 1.43 38.99
N GLU A 1123 -26.21 1.00 40.22
CA GLU A 1123 -27.60 1.06 40.69
C GLU A 1123 -28.10 2.49 40.91
N ILE A 1124 -27.24 3.43 41.34
CA ILE A 1124 -27.61 4.85 41.40
C ILE A 1124 -27.95 5.40 40.02
N VAL A 1125 -27.19 5.08 38.97
CA VAL A 1125 -27.54 5.50 37.61
C VAL A 1125 -28.88 4.91 37.16
N LYS A 1126 -29.17 3.64 37.48
CA LYS A 1126 -30.48 3.03 37.21
C LYS A 1126 -31.62 3.70 37.99
N CYS A 1127 -31.39 4.12 39.23
CA CYS A 1127 -32.34 4.91 40.02
C CYS A 1127 -32.53 6.31 39.43
N SER A 1128 -31.47 6.99 39.01
CA SER A 1128 -31.56 8.33 38.42
C SER A 1128 -32.31 8.33 37.09
N LEU A 1129 -32.02 7.38 36.20
CA LEU A 1129 -32.73 7.23 34.93
C LEU A 1129 -34.24 6.99 35.08
N LYS A 1130 -34.70 6.36 36.16
CA LYS A 1130 -36.14 6.17 36.46
C LYS A 1130 -36.85 7.43 36.93
N ASN A 1131 -36.11 8.45 37.36
CA ASN A 1131 -36.66 9.66 37.99
C ASN A 1131 -36.62 10.91 37.10
N ILE A 1132 -35.92 10.82 35.95
CA ILE A 1132 -35.80 11.86 34.92
C ILE A 1132 -36.55 11.46 33.65
N ARG A 1133 -36.76 12.40 32.72
CA ARG A 1133 -37.42 12.18 31.43
C ARG A 1133 -36.41 11.74 30.37
N GLU A 1134 -36.89 11.16 29.28
CA GLU A 1134 -36.06 10.75 28.14
C GLU A 1134 -35.29 11.91 27.47
N ILE A 1135 -35.80 13.14 27.58
CA ILE A 1135 -35.14 14.38 27.12
C ILE A 1135 -34.09 14.94 28.10
N ASP A 1136 -34.02 14.41 29.31
CA ASP A 1136 -33.11 14.90 30.35
C ASP A 1136 -31.75 14.21 30.21
N LEU A 1137 -30.68 15.00 30.24
CA LEU A 1137 -29.33 14.48 30.06
C LEU A 1137 -28.79 14.06 31.42
N LEU A 1138 -28.33 12.81 31.57
CA LEU A 1138 -27.58 12.34 32.73
C LEU A 1138 -26.12 12.09 32.35
N GLY A 1139 -25.20 12.70 33.09
CA GLY A 1139 -23.76 12.50 32.91
C GLY A 1139 -23.04 12.18 34.21
N ARG A 1140 -21.96 11.41 34.11
CA ARG A 1140 -20.99 11.21 35.18
C ARG A 1140 -19.87 12.24 35.03
N TRP A 1141 -19.72 13.10 36.03
CA TRP A 1141 -18.82 14.25 36.00
C TRP A 1141 -17.48 13.95 36.69
N GLY A 1142 -17.51 13.11 37.73
CA GLY A 1142 -16.36 12.64 38.51
C GLY A 1142 -16.52 11.18 38.94
N GLY A 1143 -15.75 10.75 39.96
CA GLY A 1143 -15.79 9.37 40.46
C GLY A 1143 -17.14 9.01 41.07
N ASP A 1144 -17.62 9.87 41.97
CA ASP A 1144 -18.87 9.82 42.74
C ASP A 1144 -19.83 10.99 42.43
N GLU A 1145 -19.45 11.87 41.50
CA GLU A 1145 -20.19 13.06 41.09
C GLU A 1145 -20.93 12.88 39.76
N PHE A 1146 -22.20 13.27 39.74
CA PHE A 1146 -23.13 13.18 38.62
C PHE A 1146 -23.82 14.51 38.35
N VAL A 1147 -24.18 14.72 37.09
CA VAL A 1147 -24.89 15.92 36.62
C VAL A 1147 -26.14 15.53 35.84
N VAL A 1148 -27.23 16.28 36.02
CA VAL A 1148 -28.44 16.20 35.21
C VAL A 1148 -28.76 17.56 34.61
N LEU A 1149 -28.90 17.65 33.28
CA LEU A 1149 -29.53 18.80 32.63
C LEU A 1149 -31.01 18.52 32.44
N LEU A 1150 -31.85 19.48 32.81
CA LEU A 1150 -33.30 19.45 32.70
C LEU A 1150 -33.78 20.55 31.74
N PRO A 1151 -33.87 20.28 30.42
CA PRO A 1151 -34.46 21.21 29.46
C PRO A 1151 -35.91 21.54 29.82
N GLU A 1152 -36.36 22.74 29.44
CA GLU A 1152 -37.71 23.23 29.69
C GLU A 1152 -38.19 23.08 31.16
N SER A 1153 -37.29 23.24 32.13
CA SER A 1153 -37.58 23.12 33.57
C SER A 1153 -37.17 24.37 34.32
N ASP A 1154 -38.09 24.92 35.10
CA ASP A 1154 -37.83 26.02 36.03
C ASP A 1154 -37.24 25.52 37.36
N LEU A 1155 -36.90 26.44 38.26
CA LEU A 1155 -36.23 26.13 39.52
C LEU A 1155 -37.10 25.27 40.45
N GLU A 1156 -38.42 25.45 40.43
CA GLU A 1156 -39.35 24.70 41.28
C GLU A 1156 -39.49 23.26 40.78
N LEU A 1157 -39.64 23.06 39.46
CA LEU A 1157 -39.64 21.73 38.85
C LEU A 1157 -38.28 21.03 38.98
N THR A 1158 -37.18 21.75 38.82
CA THR A 1158 -35.81 21.21 38.94
C THR A 1158 -35.53 20.77 40.38
N ALA A 1159 -35.93 21.57 41.38
CA ALA A 1159 -35.85 21.20 42.79
C ALA A 1159 -36.75 19.99 43.13
N LEU A 1160 -37.93 19.90 42.52
CA LEU A 1160 -38.83 18.75 42.69
C LEU A 1160 -38.22 17.45 42.11
N VAL A 1161 -37.54 17.52 40.97
CA VAL A 1161 -36.81 16.37 40.40
C VAL A 1161 -35.61 15.99 41.27
N ALA A 1162 -34.85 16.98 41.76
CA ALA A 1162 -33.74 16.77 42.69
C ALA A 1162 -34.16 16.05 43.98
N GLU A 1163 -35.27 16.47 44.60
CA GLU A 1163 -35.77 15.85 45.83
C GLU A 1163 -36.36 14.45 45.58
N ARG A 1164 -36.93 14.22 44.39
CA ARG A 1164 -37.39 12.90 43.95
C ARG A 1164 -36.22 11.94 43.75
N LEU A 1165 -35.15 12.38 43.08
CA LEU A 1165 -33.90 11.64 42.93
C LEU A 1165 -33.31 11.26 44.30
N ARG A 1166 -33.20 12.25 45.19
CA ARG A 1166 -32.66 12.06 46.55
C ARG A 1166 -33.46 11.03 47.35
N LYS A 1167 -34.79 11.16 47.41
CA LYS A 1167 -35.67 10.19 48.09
C LYS A 1167 -35.59 8.80 47.47
N SER A 1168 -35.66 8.71 46.13
CA SER A 1168 -35.60 7.43 45.43
C SER A 1168 -34.30 6.68 45.65
N ILE A 1169 -33.20 7.37 45.97
CA ILE A 1169 -31.91 6.76 46.31
C ILE A 1169 -31.83 6.45 47.81
N GLU A 1170 -32.30 7.33 48.70
CA GLU A 1170 -32.38 7.05 50.14
C GLU A 1170 -33.27 5.85 50.49
N GLU A 1171 -34.39 5.69 49.78
CA GLU A 1171 -35.35 4.59 49.96
C GLU A 1171 -34.92 3.31 49.22
N HIS A 1172 -33.85 3.35 48.41
CA HIS A 1172 -33.37 2.19 47.67
C HIS A 1172 -32.57 1.24 48.56
N ALA A 1173 -32.98 -0.03 48.60
CA ALA A 1173 -32.31 -1.07 49.35
C ALA A 1173 -31.10 -1.63 48.59
N PHE A 1174 -29.97 -0.91 48.60
CA PHE A 1174 -28.70 -1.45 48.11
C PHE A 1174 -28.29 -2.69 48.92
N SER A 1175 -27.82 -3.73 48.24
CA SER A 1175 -27.38 -4.97 48.89
C SER A 1175 -26.12 -5.50 48.22
N ILE A 1176 -25.12 -5.85 49.02
CA ILE A 1176 -23.86 -6.43 48.56
C ILE A 1176 -23.60 -7.69 49.37
N GLU A 1177 -23.48 -8.83 48.67
CA GLU A 1177 -23.36 -10.17 49.27
C GLU A 1177 -24.47 -10.50 50.28
N GLY A 1178 -25.66 -9.89 50.13
CA GLY A 1178 -26.80 -10.04 51.03
C GLY A 1178 -26.81 -9.09 52.23
N ASN A 1179 -25.79 -8.26 52.41
CA ASN A 1179 -25.76 -7.22 53.45
C ASN A 1179 -26.45 -5.94 52.96
N PRO A 1180 -27.47 -5.42 53.67
CA PRO A 1180 -28.12 -4.16 53.31
C PRO A 1180 -27.21 -2.97 53.60
N ILE A 1181 -27.01 -2.11 52.61
CA ILE A 1181 -26.19 -0.91 52.68
C ILE A 1181 -27.08 0.32 52.47
N ARG A 1182 -26.90 1.35 53.31
CA ARG A 1182 -27.58 2.64 53.15
C ARG A 1182 -26.62 3.66 52.55
N ILE A 1183 -26.97 4.15 51.37
CA ILE A 1183 -26.32 5.27 50.66
C ILE A 1183 -27.34 6.40 50.58
N THR A 1184 -26.86 7.64 50.60
CA THR A 1184 -27.66 8.84 50.31
C THR A 1184 -26.91 9.70 49.29
N ILE A 1185 -27.57 10.72 48.75
CA ILE A 1185 -26.92 11.72 47.90
C ILE A 1185 -27.14 13.13 48.45
N SER A 1186 -26.10 13.95 48.37
CA SER A 1186 -26.20 15.40 48.52
C SER A 1186 -26.45 16.01 47.14
N VAL A 1187 -27.33 17.01 47.05
CA VAL A 1187 -27.80 17.55 45.75
C VAL A 1187 -27.78 19.07 45.71
N GLY A 1188 -27.10 19.62 44.71
CA GLY A 1188 -27.11 21.04 44.35
C GLY A 1188 -27.97 21.30 43.11
N VAL A 1189 -28.73 22.39 43.12
CA VAL A 1189 -29.64 22.78 42.05
C VAL A 1189 -29.39 24.22 41.63
N ALA A 1190 -29.30 24.47 40.33
CA ALA A 1190 -29.28 25.80 39.73
C ALA A 1190 -30.26 25.88 38.54
N MET A 1191 -30.65 27.10 38.17
CA MET A 1191 -31.47 27.39 37.01
C MET A 1191 -30.94 28.66 36.32
N VAL A 1192 -31.02 28.72 35.00
CA VAL A 1192 -30.81 29.96 34.24
C VAL A 1192 -31.87 31.00 34.63
N SER A 1193 -31.52 31.92 35.53
CA SER A 1193 -32.41 32.98 36.02
C SER A 1193 -32.43 34.22 35.11
N ASN A 1194 -31.40 34.42 34.30
CA ASN A 1194 -31.33 35.41 33.22
C ASN A 1194 -30.50 34.87 32.06
N TYR A 1195 -30.87 35.21 30.82
CA TYR A 1195 -30.26 34.75 29.56
C TYR A 1195 -28.81 35.27 29.31
N GLU A 1196 -28.17 35.83 30.33
CA GLU A 1196 -26.75 36.25 30.31
C GLU A 1196 -25.80 35.23 30.95
N LEU A 1197 -26.33 34.22 31.67
CA LEU A 1197 -25.51 33.13 32.18
C LEU A 1197 -24.89 32.31 31.02
N THR A 1198 -23.72 31.72 31.28
CA THR A 1198 -23.16 30.64 30.46
C THR A 1198 -23.42 29.28 31.09
N LEU A 1199 -23.25 28.20 30.32
CA LEU A 1199 -23.37 26.83 30.83
C LEU A 1199 -22.36 26.55 31.96
N ASP A 1200 -21.12 27.04 31.83
CA ASP A 1200 -20.09 26.90 32.87
C ASP A 1200 -20.50 27.62 34.18
N GLN A 1201 -21.07 28.82 34.08
CA GLN A 1201 -21.58 29.54 35.26
C GLN A 1201 -22.78 28.84 35.91
N LEU A 1202 -23.61 28.14 35.13
CA LEU A 1202 -24.71 27.33 35.66
C LEU A 1202 -24.17 26.11 36.43
N PHE A 1203 -23.08 25.51 35.95
CA PHE A 1203 -22.33 24.48 36.68
C PHE A 1203 -21.76 25.02 38.01
N ASP A 1204 -21.06 26.16 37.99
CA ASP A 1204 -20.49 26.78 39.21
C ASP A 1204 -21.56 27.07 40.27
N GLN A 1205 -22.77 27.46 39.85
CA GLN A 1205 -23.92 27.68 40.73
C GLN A 1205 -24.46 26.36 41.32
N ALA A 1206 -24.59 25.31 40.51
CA ALA A 1206 -25.04 24.00 40.98
C ALA A 1206 -24.02 23.37 41.95
N ASP A 1207 -22.73 23.50 41.69
CA ASP A 1207 -21.66 23.05 42.59
C ASP A 1207 -21.64 23.83 43.92
N SER A 1208 -21.78 25.16 43.85
CA SER A 1208 -21.93 26.00 45.06
C SER A 1208 -23.13 25.58 45.91
N ALA A 1209 -24.24 25.17 45.27
CA ALA A 1209 -25.40 24.62 45.97
C ALA A 1209 -25.13 23.23 46.55
N LEU A 1210 -24.45 22.34 45.82
CA LEU A 1210 -24.06 21.00 46.26
C LEU A 1210 -23.15 21.06 47.49
N TYR A 1211 -22.18 21.98 47.49
CA TYR A 1211 -21.31 22.24 48.64
C TYR A 1211 -22.12 22.63 49.89
N ASN A 1212 -23.13 23.48 49.73
CA ASN A 1212 -24.04 23.85 50.82
C ASN A 1212 -24.87 22.64 51.31
N ALA A 1213 -25.31 21.74 50.43
CA ALA A 1213 -25.99 20.50 50.84
C ALA A 1213 -25.06 19.57 51.64
N LYS A 1214 -23.81 19.37 51.17
CA LYS A 1214 -22.77 18.59 51.86
C LYS A 1214 -22.46 19.17 53.26
N GLN A 1215 -22.46 20.49 53.44
CA GLN A 1215 -22.28 21.14 54.75
C GLN A 1215 -23.52 21.08 55.66
N SER A 1216 -24.73 21.10 55.09
CA SER A 1216 -26.00 21.18 55.85
C SER A 1216 -26.46 19.85 56.47
N GLY A 1217 -25.55 18.89 56.60
CA GLY A 1217 -25.82 17.56 57.18
C GLY A 1217 -25.86 16.41 56.18
N ARG A 1218 -25.65 16.67 54.87
CA ARG A 1218 -25.83 15.71 53.75
C ARG A 1218 -27.27 15.23 53.59
N ASN A 1219 -27.51 14.34 52.62
CA ASN A 1219 -28.83 13.79 52.32
C ASN A 1219 -29.93 14.87 52.20
N CYS A 1220 -29.63 15.98 51.50
CA CYS A 1220 -30.57 17.06 51.26
C CYS A 1220 -30.37 17.71 49.89
N VAL A 1221 -31.40 18.41 49.42
CA VAL A 1221 -31.35 19.27 48.24
C VAL A 1221 -31.12 20.71 48.68
N SER A 1222 -30.17 21.38 48.04
CA SER A 1222 -29.93 22.82 48.19
C SER A 1222 -30.06 23.49 46.83
N CYS A 1223 -30.73 24.64 46.79
CA CYS A 1223 -30.92 25.44 45.57
C CYS A 1223 -30.06 26.71 45.66
N PHE A 1224 -29.36 27.04 44.57
CA PHE A 1224 -28.73 28.34 44.40
C PHE A 1224 -29.81 29.44 44.38
N LYS A 1225 -29.53 30.58 45.02
CA LYS A 1225 -30.49 31.69 45.22
C LYS A 1225 -30.02 32.99 44.57
#